data_AF-A0A2S0L3Y4-F1
#
_entry.id   AF-A0A2S0L3Y4-F1
#
_cell.length_a   1.000
_cell.length_b   1.000
_cell.length_c   1.000
_cell.angle_alpha   90.00
_cell.angle_beta   90.00
_cell.angle_gamma   90.00
#
_symmetry.space_group_name_H-M   'P 1'
#
loop_
_entity.id
_entity.type
_entity.pdbx_description
1 polymer ?
#
loop_
_entity_poly.entity_id
_entity_poly.type
_entity_poly.pdbx_seq_one_letter_code
_entity_poly.pdbx_strand_id
1 'polypeptide(L)'
;MLKTIVKAGSYHDSVTLMLLTNAVSTVDGVNKVSIMMATPANKDIFKQSGLETEELMNATANDMVVVADVTEESVLDALMDKVDEYFAKEANADKKSEGNKSAKSWDQALKQMPDANLAVISIPGAYAALEADRALDEGMNVFMFSDNVTIEDEKKIKDKAHEKGLVVMGPDCGTGIIQSVPIAFTNTVNPGSIGIIGASGTGIQELTTIIDRLGEGVTNAIGTGGRDLSEEVGGTTMMDVIDAMEKDQTVKVLVVISKPPAKSVRDKIAARLSVYSKPVVCLFLGEKPEYYEEGLYQTYTLDECARLAVSLVRGQKVAEGTVDCDRSKFFKTEDKKTIKAYYSGGTLAGEAAMMIKDALKITDNTHADGFKLNHDGHVVIDLGDDMYTQGKPHPMIDPTKRVECMEEAMDDPSTGVILFDVVLGYGSHDDMAGALIPAVETLKNKAKAQNREVFFVAEVCGTRNDYQGYDESVKKLQDAGVIVAETNKRAVETAIEAVGYKFTEEPKETRPKEVKEFTPAEPSEKLLSMLSHKPKVINIGLKSFAEVTAKFGCDVVQYDWMPPAGGNIELIKALNFLRNYEGFDIDEANRKVIAKVVAAQPVLKDNVPAMTVIPELNENNGRVILHAGPPIEYKDMPATVQGSCVGAVLFEEWADNEADARKLLESGEIKFIPCHHCNAVGPMGGITTQHMPVFVVQNETDGNYAYCQMNEGIGKVLRFGAYSEEVVNRLRWMRDVLGPTLGRAIRSIEGGLNVNPLIAKAIAMGDEFHQRNIAASLCFLKEMAPIITDMDMPEDEKSQVIKFLSDTDQFFLNIMMATGKSIMDGARRLTEGTVVTAMCRNGVNFGIRIAGMGDEWFTGPVNTPQGLYFTGYDGEDACPDIGDSAITETVGVGGMAMIAAPAVTRFVGAGGYEDALNTSNEMTEITIDRNPNYIIPNWNFTGTCLGIDARLVVEKGITPVINTGIAHKIAGFGQIGAGTVHPPIEAFEKAVLAYAKKLGF
;
A
#
# COMPACT_ATOMS: atom_id res chain seq x y z
N MET A 1 6.61 -15.64 28.41
CA MET A 1 5.84 -14.38 28.56
C MET A 1 5.62 -13.82 27.18
N LEU A 2 4.36 -13.54 26.84
CA LEU A 2 3.98 -13.06 25.52
C LEU A 2 4.20 -11.55 25.42
N LYS A 3 4.90 -11.10 24.39
CA LYS A 3 5.25 -9.69 24.16
C LYS A 3 5.10 -9.35 22.68
N THR A 4 4.65 -8.13 22.40
CA THR A 4 4.48 -7.60 21.05
C THR A 4 5.28 -6.31 20.89
N ILE A 5 6.04 -6.23 19.81
CA ILE A 5 6.74 -5.02 19.38
C ILE A 5 6.15 -4.61 18.03
N VAL A 6 5.64 -3.38 17.96
CA VAL A 6 5.05 -2.80 16.74
C VAL A 6 6.05 -1.84 16.11
N LYS A 7 6.46 -2.10 14.87
CA LYS A 7 7.27 -1.19 14.06
C LYS A 7 6.33 -0.49 13.09
N ALA A 8 5.82 0.67 13.52
CA ALA A 8 4.78 1.39 12.81
C ALA A 8 5.25 1.88 11.43
N GLY A 9 4.41 1.70 10.40
CA GLY A 9 4.71 2.09 9.02
C GLY A 9 5.86 1.31 8.35
N SER A 10 6.33 0.24 8.98
CA SER A 10 7.42 -0.61 8.46
C SER A 10 6.83 -1.76 7.64
N TYR A 11 6.38 -1.46 6.41
CA TYR A 11 5.86 -2.51 5.54
C TYR A 11 6.99 -3.35 4.94
N HIS A 12 6.90 -4.67 5.12
CA HIS A 12 7.80 -5.65 4.53
C HIS A 12 6.98 -6.77 3.90
N ASP A 13 7.52 -7.41 2.86
CA ASP A 13 6.83 -8.52 2.24
C ASP A 13 6.79 -9.76 3.17
N SER A 14 5.77 -10.59 2.98
CA SER A 14 5.52 -11.72 3.88
C SER A 14 6.58 -12.82 3.78
N VAL A 15 7.20 -13.04 2.61
CA VAL A 15 8.25 -14.07 2.46
C VAL A 15 9.48 -13.66 3.28
N THR A 16 9.91 -12.40 3.17
CA THR A 16 11.01 -11.85 3.96
C THR A 16 10.75 -11.98 5.46
N LEU A 17 9.54 -11.62 5.91
CA LEU A 17 9.17 -11.74 7.34
C LEU A 17 9.09 -13.19 7.83
N MET A 18 8.69 -14.13 6.97
CA MET A 18 8.64 -15.56 7.31
C MET A 18 10.04 -16.18 7.37
N LEU A 19 10.94 -15.82 6.45
CA LEU A 19 12.35 -16.23 6.51
C LEU A 19 13.03 -15.64 7.75
N LEU A 20 12.76 -14.38 8.05
CA LEU A 20 13.22 -13.73 9.27
C LEU A 20 12.69 -14.44 10.51
N THR A 21 11.40 -14.80 10.55
CA THR A 21 10.79 -15.58 11.65
C THR A 21 11.56 -16.89 11.89
N ASN A 22 11.92 -17.62 10.82
CA ASN A 22 12.73 -18.84 10.93
C ASN A 22 14.16 -18.56 11.43
N ALA A 23 14.78 -17.45 10.99
CA ALA A 23 16.11 -17.08 11.45
C ALA A 23 16.14 -16.71 12.95
N VAL A 24 15.09 -16.06 13.46
CA VAL A 24 15.01 -15.63 14.86
C VAL A 24 14.44 -16.68 15.81
N SER A 25 13.71 -17.69 15.30
CA SER A 25 13.19 -18.79 16.13
C SER A 25 14.29 -19.65 16.76
N THR A 26 15.53 -19.54 16.25
CA THR A 26 16.73 -20.21 16.77
C THR A 26 17.41 -19.48 17.94
N VAL A 27 16.87 -18.35 18.42
CA VAL A 27 17.43 -17.60 19.54
C VAL A 27 17.15 -18.32 20.86
N ASP A 28 18.20 -18.58 21.65
CA ASP A 28 18.08 -19.17 22.99
C ASP A 28 17.14 -18.32 23.88
N GLY A 29 16.15 -18.95 24.49
CA GLY A 29 15.15 -18.29 25.35
C GLY A 29 13.86 -17.87 24.64
N VAL A 30 13.75 -18.11 23.33
CA VAL A 30 12.49 -17.95 22.56
C VAL A 30 11.75 -19.28 22.51
N ASN A 31 10.56 -19.35 23.09
CA ASN A 31 9.70 -20.54 23.02
C ASN A 31 8.92 -20.57 21.70
N LYS A 32 8.42 -19.39 21.28
CA LYS A 32 7.67 -19.20 20.04
C LYS A 32 7.84 -17.76 19.57
N VAL A 33 7.99 -17.55 18.27
CA VAL A 33 8.05 -16.22 17.66
C VAL A 33 7.36 -16.24 16.32
N SER A 34 6.69 -15.14 15.98
CA SER A 34 6.17 -14.89 14.64
C SER A 34 6.31 -13.41 14.32
N ILE A 35 6.81 -13.12 13.12
CA ILE A 35 6.98 -11.78 12.60
C ILE A 35 6.16 -11.68 11.32
N MET A 36 5.17 -10.78 11.31
CA MET A 36 4.25 -10.60 10.18
C MET A 36 3.79 -9.15 10.10
N MET A 37 3.20 -8.76 8.97
CA MET A 37 2.41 -7.52 8.89
C MET A 37 1.11 -7.70 9.68
N ALA A 38 0.64 -6.67 10.39
CA ALA A 38 -0.61 -6.72 11.18
C ALA A 38 -1.88 -6.57 10.31
N THR A 39 -1.94 -7.31 9.20
CA THR A 39 -3.14 -7.42 8.37
C THR A 39 -4.25 -8.16 9.12
N PRO A 40 -5.54 -7.97 8.78
CA PRO A 40 -6.64 -8.71 9.40
C PRO A 40 -6.45 -10.23 9.38
N ALA A 41 -6.01 -10.78 8.24
CA ALA A 41 -5.73 -12.21 8.09
C ALA A 41 -4.59 -12.69 9.02
N ASN A 42 -3.49 -11.94 9.10
CA ASN A 42 -2.36 -12.32 9.95
C ASN A 42 -2.69 -12.18 11.44
N LYS A 43 -3.53 -11.22 11.83
CA LYS A 43 -4.04 -11.13 13.21
C LYS A 43 -4.80 -12.40 13.60
N ASP A 44 -5.58 -12.97 12.68
CA ASP A 44 -6.25 -14.25 12.95
C ASP A 44 -5.27 -15.43 13.02
N ILE A 45 -4.17 -15.42 12.24
CA ILE A 45 -3.08 -16.40 12.37
C ILE A 45 -2.41 -16.32 13.74
N PHE A 46 -2.12 -15.10 14.24
CA PHE A 46 -1.57 -14.90 15.58
C PHE A 46 -2.51 -15.45 16.66
N LYS A 47 -3.82 -15.18 16.56
CA LYS A 47 -4.84 -15.71 17.48
C LYS A 47 -4.86 -17.23 17.51
N GLN A 48 -4.95 -17.86 16.34
CA GLN A 48 -4.93 -19.32 16.21
C GLN A 48 -3.64 -19.93 16.75
N SER A 49 -2.54 -19.18 16.65
CA SER A 49 -1.22 -19.56 17.17
C SER A 49 -1.03 -19.30 18.67
N GLY A 50 -2.01 -18.74 19.38
CA GLY A 50 -1.90 -18.39 20.80
C GLY A 50 -0.93 -17.23 21.07
N LEU A 51 -0.73 -16.36 20.08
CA LEU A 51 0.14 -15.18 20.11
C LEU A 51 -0.68 -13.87 20.08
N GLU A 52 -1.88 -13.86 20.68
CA GLU A 52 -2.75 -12.68 20.72
C GLU A 52 -2.37 -11.71 21.85
N THR A 53 -2.28 -10.42 21.54
CA THR A 53 -2.06 -9.32 22.49
C THR A 53 -2.91 -8.10 22.13
N GLU A 54 -3.13 -7.19 23.07
CA GLU A 54 -3.88 -5.95 22.82
C GLU A 54 -3.14 -5.03 21.85
N GLU A 55 -1.81 -4.95 21.97
CA GLU A 55 -0.94 -4.18 21.10
C GLU A 55 -1.00 -4.66 19.64
N LEU A 56 -1.04 -5.99 19.42
CA LEU A 56 -1.24 -6.57 18.08
C LEU A 56 -2.59 -6.16 17.49
N MET A 57 -3.65 -6.19 18.29
CA MET A 57 -4.99 -5.90 17.81
C MET A 57 -5.17 -4.43 17.42
N ASN A 58 -4.40 -3.52 18.04
CA ASN A 58 -4.39 -2.10 17.73
C ASN A 58 -3.48 -1.71 16.54
N ALA A 59 -2.55 -2.57 16.12
CA ALA A 59 -1.68 -2.32 14.96
C ALA A 59 -2.45 -2.32 13.63
N THR A 60 -1.97 -1.59 12.63
CA THR A 60 -2.58 -1.47 11.29
C THR A 60 -1.95 -2.44 10.27
N ALA A 61 -2.57 -2.60 9.10
CA ALA A 61 -2.00 -3.48 8.05
C ALA A 61 -0.63 -3.02 7.52
N ASN A 62 -0.25 -1.76 7.81
CA ASN A 62 1.03 -1.15 7.43
C ASN A 62 2.12 -1.36 8.47
N ASP A 63 1.80 -1.96 9.62
CA ASP A 63 2.74 -2.13 10.73
C ASP A 63 3.30 -3.55 10.75
N MET A 64 4.63 -3.67 10.83
CA MET A 64 5.28 -4.95 11.12
C MET A 64 5.18 -5.21 12.63
N VAL A 65 4.73 -6.40 12.98
CA VAL A 65 4.62 -6.85 14.36
C VAL A 65 5.52 -8.04 14.62
N VAL A 66 6.28 -7.96 15.70
CA VAL A 66 7.08 -9.06 16.25
C VAL A 66 6.37 -9.53 17.50
N VAL A 67 5.81 -10.74 17.46
CA VAL A 67 5.17 -11.35 18.64
C VAL A 67 5.96 -12.57 19.08
N ALA A 68 6.47 -12.52 20.30
CA ALA A 68 7.31 -13.57 20.86
C ALA A 68 6.82 -14.01 22.24
N ASP A 69 6.80 -15.32 22.46
CA ASP A 69 6.77 -15.93 23.79
C ASP A 69 8.20 -16.25 24.23
N VAL A 70 8.71 -15.45 25.17
CA VAL A 70 10.09 -15.52 25.65
C VAL A 70 10.16 -15.99 27.11
N THR A 71 11.28 -16.57 27.53
CA THR A 71 11.46 -17.03 28.93
C THR A 71 11.59 -15.87 29.92
N GLU A 72 12.17 -14.74 29.49
CA GLU A 72 12.37 -13.53 30.29
C GLU A 72 12.48 -12.29 29.38
N GLU A 73 12.26 -11.09 29.92
CA GLU A 73 12.17 -9.85 29.14
C GLU A 73 13.49 -9.44 28.48
N SER A 74 14.63 -9.82 29.08
CA SER A 74 15.98 -9.54 28.57
C SER A 74 16.29 -10.18 27.20
N VAL A 75 15.53 -11.21 26.80
CA VAL A 75 15.66 -11.90 25.51
C VAL A 75 15.14 -11.05 24.34
N LEU A 76 14.26 -10.07 24.61
CA LEU A 76 13.68 -9.22 23.56
C LEU A 76 14.74 -8.37 22.85
N ASP A 77 15.70 -7.82 23.58
CA ASP A 77 16.76 -7.01 22.99
C ASP A 77 17.61 -7.84 22.02
N ALA A 78 18.01 -9.05 22.42
CA ALA A 78 18.78 -9.97 21.56
C ALA A 78 17.98 -10.45 20.33
N LEU A 79 16.66 -10.64 20.48
CA LEU A 79 15.77 -10.96 19.37
C LEU A 79 15.69 -9.79 18.39
N MET A 80 15.50 -8.57 18.90
CA MET A 80 15.42 -7.36 18.06
C MET A 80 16.75 -7.01 17.40
N ASP A 81 17.89 -7.27 18.05
CA ASP A 81 19.21 -7.12 17.45
C ASP A 81 19.37 -8.04 16.22
N LYS A 82 18.89 -9.29 16.28
CA LYS A 82 18.87 -10.18 15.10
C LYS A 82 17.92 -9.69 14.01
N VAL A 83 16.77 -9.14 14.38
CA VAL A 83 15.82 -8.53 13.43
C VAL A 83 16.48 -7.36 12.70
N ASP A 84 17.10 -6.45 13.44
CA ASP A 84 17.78 -5.29 12.89
C ASP A 84 19.03 -5.69 12.07
N GLU A 85 19.78 -6.72 12.48
CA GLU A 85 20.90 -7.29 11.69
C GLU A 85 20.43 -7.89 10.36
N TYR A 86 19.29 -8.58 10.35
CA TYR A 86 18.74 -9.17 9.13
C TYR A 86 18.39 -8.07 8.12
N PHE A 87 17.66 -7.04 8.55
CA PHE A 87 17.34 -5.90 7.68
C PHE A 87 18.56 -5.08 7.30
N ALA A 88 19.57 -4.96 8.17
CA ALA A 88 20.83 -4.30 7.82
C ALA A 88 21.64 -5.07 6.76
N LYS A 89 21.54 -6.41 6.73
CA LYS A 89 22.14 -7.23 5.66
C LYS A 89 21.40 -7.04 4.35
N GLU A 90 20.06 -7.01 4.37
CA GLU A 90 19.25 -6.70 3.18
C GLU A 90 19.54 -5.30 2.64
N ALA A 91 19.54 -4.27 3.51
CA ALA A 91 19.81 -2.89 3.11
C ALA A 91 21.23 -2.69 2.53
N ASN A 92 22.21 -3.51 2.92
CA ASN A 92 23.56 -3.49 2.34
C ASN A 92 23.65 -4.27 1.02
N ALA A 93 22.78 -5.25 0.78
CA ALA A 93 22.61 -5.85 -0.54
C ALA A 93 21.97 -4.83 -1.50
N ASP A 94 20.96 -4.08 -1.03
CA ASP A 94 20.28 -2.99 -1.76
C ASP A 94 21.24 -1.87 -2.21
N LYS A 95 22.27 -1.53 -1.41
CA LYS A 95 23.27 -0.53 -1.83
C LYS A 95 24.15 -0.94 -3.01
N LYS A 96 24.20 -2.23 -3.35
CA LYS A 96 24.96 -2.71 -4.52
C LYS A 96 24.12 -2.73 -5.81
N SER A 97 22.81 -2.55 -5.73
CA SER A 97 21.89 -2.51 -6.88
C SER A 97 21.55 -1.06 -7.29
N GLU A 98 22.57 -0.22 -7.52
CA GLU A 98 22.48 1.20 -7.96
C GLU A 98 21.72 1.46 -9.30
N GLY A 99 20.96 0.49 -9.84
CA GLY A 99 20.28 0.58 -11.13
C GLY A 99 18.76 0.81 -11.10
N ASN A 100 18.05 0.46 -10.02
CA ASN A 100 16.58 0.46 -10.02
C ASN A 100 16.01 1.75 -9.42
N LYS A 101 15.12 2.42 -10.15
CA LYS A 101 14.39 3.59 -9.63
C LYS A 101 13.26 3.09 -8.73
N SER A 102 13.09 3.70 -7.55
CA SER A 102 11.99 3.41 -6.63
C SER A 102 10.91 4.49 -6.70
N ALA A 103 9.66 4.07 -6.51
CA ALA A 103 8.47 4.90 -6.39
C ALA A 103 7.62 4.43 -5.20
N LYS A 104 6.93 5.35 -4.54
CA LYS A 104 6.00 5.07 -3.43
C LYS A 104 4.53 5.17 -3.81
N SER A 105 4.24 5.50 -5.07
CA SER A 105 2.90 5.63 -5.61
C SER A 105 2.88 5.39 -7.12
N TRP A 106 1.71 5.08 -7.66
CA TRP A 106 1.47 5.01 -9.10
C TRP A 106 1.92 6.27 -9.83
N ASP A 107 1.58 7.46 -9.33
CA ASP A 107 1.94 8.73 -9.99
C ASP A 107 3.45 8.91 -10.09
N GLN A 108 4.19 8.55 -9.03
CA GLN A 108 5.65 8.58 -9.08
C GLN A 108 6.20 7.55 -10.07
N ALA A 109 5.65 6.33 -10.09
CA ALA A 109 6.10 5.27 -10.99
C ALA A 109 5.86 5.65 -12.46
N LEU A 110 4.65 6.13 -12.78
CA LEU A 110 4.26 6.56 -14.12
C LEU A 110 5.00 7.81 -14.58
N LYS A 111 5.31 8.74 -13.67
CA LYS A 111 6.15 9.90 -14.00
C LYS A 111 7.59 9.49 -14.34
N GLN A 112 8.11 8.46 -13.68
CA GLN A 112 9.45 7.92 -13.96
C GLN A 112 9.49 7.07 -15.23
N MET A 113 8.39 6.38 -15.56
CA MET A 113 8.26 5.51 -16.74
C MET A 113 6.84 5.56 -17.33
N PRO A 114 6.52 6.61 -18.12
CA PRO A 114 5.17 6.79 -18.69
C PRO A 114 4.78 5.75 -19.75
N ASP A 115 5.76 5.01 -20.28
CA ASP A 115 5.57 4.00 -21.32
C ASP A 115 5.76 2.57 -20.80
N ALA A 116 5.58 2.37 -19.49
CA ALA A 116 5.48 1.04 -18.89
C ALA A 116 4.39 0.20 -19.59
N ASN A 117 4.65 -1.10 -19.79
CA ASN A 117 3.73 -1.99 -20.51
C ASN A 117 3.44 -3.31 -19.80
N LEU A 118 4.07 -3.55 -18.66
CA LEU A 118 3.86 -4.72 -17.82
C LEU A 118 3.90 -4.33 -16.33
N ALA A 119 2.86 -4.69 -15.59
CA ALA A 119 2.88 -4.67 -14.13
C ALA A 119 3.14 -6.08 -13.60
N VAL A 120 4.17 -6.25 -12.76
CA VAL A 120 4.46 -7.53 -12.08
C VAL A 120 4.02 -7.40 -10.63
N ILE A 121 3.03 -8.18 -10.21
CA ILE A 121 2.32 -8.03 -8.93
C ILE A 121 2.55 -9.25 -8.05
N SER A 122 3.12 -9.02 -6.86
CA SER A 122 3.43 -10.04 -5.84
C SER A 122 3.09 -9.56 -4.41
N ILE A 123 2.00 -8.80 -4.28
CA ILE A 123 1.44 -8.30 -2.99
C ILE A 123 0.36 -9.26 -2.45
N PRO A 124 -0.16 -9.08 -1.22
CA PRO A 124 -1.23 -9.94 -0.70
C PRO A 124 -2.48 -9.95 -1.60
N GLY A 125 -3.07 -11.15 -1.80
CA GLY A 125 -4.18 -11.39 -2.73
C GLY A 125 -5.39 -10.47 -2.58
N ALA A 126 -5.71 -10.11 -1.33
CA ALA A 126 -6.82 -9.20 -1.01
C ALA A 126 -6.72 -7.83 -1.70
N TYR A 127 -5.52 -7.42 -2.12
CA TYR A 127 -5.26 -6.14 -2.79
C TYR A 127 -4.81 -6.30 -4.25
N ALA A 128 -4.29 -7.48 -4.63
CA ALA A 128 -3.67 -7.72 -5.94
C ALA A 128 -4.61 -7.44 -7.13
N ALA A 129 -5.89 -7.82 -7.03
CA ALA A 129 -6.86 -7.55 -8.09
C ALA A 129 -7.12 -6.05 -8.30
N LEU A 130 -7.08 -5.25 -7.23
CA LEU A 130 -7.32 -3.80 -7.32
C LEU A 130 -6.13 -3.10 -7.97
N GLU A 131 -4.90 -3.53 -7.66
CA GLU A 131 -3.70 -3.02 -8.33
C GLU A 131 -3.60 -3.48 -9.79
N ALA A 132 -4.06 -4.69 -10.12
CA ALA A 132 -4.17 -5.15 -11.50
C ALA A 132 -5.22 -4.35 -12.27
N ASP A 133 -6.38 -4.08 -11.67
CA ASP A 133 -7.42 -3.24 -12.26
C ASP A 133 -6.87 -1.84 -12.59
N ARG A 134 -6.07 -1.27 -11.68
CA ARG A 134 -5.36 0.00 -11.88
C ARG A 134 -4.31 -0.08 -13.00
N ALA A 135 -3.49 -1.12 -13.04
CA ALA A 135 -2.50 -1.30 -14.11
C ALA A 135 -3.15 -1.40 -15.51
N LEU A 136 -4.31 -2.06 -15.61
CA LEU A 136 -5.08 -2.15 -16.84
C LEU A 136 -5.70 -0.79 -17.25
N ASP A 137 -5.99 0.09 -16.29
CA ASP A 137 -6.41 1.48 -16.58
C ASP A 137 -5.30 2.32 -17.19
N GLU A 138 -4.07 2.09 -16.73
CA GLU A 138 -2.87 2.72 -17.28
C GLU A 138 -2.33 2.00 -18.54
N GLY A 139 -3.07 1.02 -19.06
CA GLY A 139 -2.78 0.39 -20.35
C GLY A 139 -1.69 -0.68 -20.35
N MET A 140 -1.35 -1.24 -19.18
CA MET A 140 -0.32 -2.28 -19.02
C MET A 140 -0.91 -3.69 -18.99
N ASN A 141 -0.16 -4.66 -19.51
CA ASN A 141 -0.42 -6.07 -19.22
C ASN A 141 -0.09 -6.37 -17.75
N VAL A 142 -0.60 -7.46 -17.20
CA VAL A 142 -0.37 -7.83 -15.81
C VAL A 142 0.20 -9.24 -15.71
N PHE A 143 1.29 -9.39 -14.96
CA PHE A 143 1.77 -10.67 -14.44
C PHE A 143 1.48 -10.70 -12.94
N MET A 144 0.57 -11.55 -12.50
CA MET A 144 0.11 -11.65 -11.12
C MET A 144 0.62 -12.96 -10.50
N PHE A 145 1.72 -12.84 -9.77
CA PHE A 145 2.22 -13.91 -8.92
C PHE A 145 1.31 -14.12 -7.70
N SER A 146 0.73 -13.02 -7.18
CA SER A 146 -0.18 -13.05 -6.04
C SER A 146 -1.27 -14.13 -6.17
N ASP A 147 -1.41 -14.90 -5.11
CA ASP A 147 -2.50 -15.87 -4.91
C ASP A 147 -3.56 -15.29 -3.95
N ASN A 148 -4.59 -16.05 -3.57
CA ASN A 148 -5.70 -15.64 -2.69
C ASN A 148 -6.54 -14.49 -3.26
N VAL A 149 -6.67 -14.45 -4.59
CA VAL A 149 -7.59 -13.57 -5.32
C VAL A 149 -8.89 -14.34 -5.57
N THR A 150 -10.04 -13.68 -5.40
CA THR A 150 -11.35 -14.32 -5.63
C THR A 150 -11.53 -14.70 -7.11
N ILE A 151 -12.38 -15.70 -7.38
CA ILE A 151 -12.66 -16.12 -8.76
C ILE A 151 -13.40 -15.00 -9.51
N GLU A 152 -14.28 -14.28 -8.81
CA GLU A 152 -15.01 -13.14 -9.35
C GLU A 152 -14.07 -12.01 -9.78
N ASP A 153 -13.08 -11.68 -8.94
CA ASP A 153 -12.09 -10.66 -9.26
C ASP A 153 -11.16 -11.11 -10.40
N GLU A 154 -10.69 -12.36 -10.40
CA GLU A 154 -9.90 -12.93 -11.51
C GLU A 154 -10.65 -12.80 -12.84
N LYS A 155 -11.93 -13.21 -12.86
CA LYS A 155 -12.77 -13.10 -14.04
C LYS A 155 -12.87 -11.64 -14.49
N LYS A 156 -13.18 -10.73 -13.57
CA LYS A 156 -13.37 -9.31 -13.87
C LYS A 156 -12.11 -8.69 -14.50
N ILE A 157 -10.94 -8.92 -13.92
CA ILE A 157 -9.69 -8.33 -14.44
C ILE A 157 -9.27 -8.95 -15.79
N LYS A 158 -9.51 -10.25 -16.00
CA LYS A 158 -9.26 -10.91 -17.30
C LYS A 158 -10.20 -10.42 -18.40
N ASP A 159 -11.49 -10.30 -18.08
CA ASP A 159 -12.49 -9.77 -19.02
C ASP A 159 -12.16 -8.30 -19.39
N LYS A 160 -11.80 -7.46 -18.41
CA LYS A 160 -11.33 -6.08 -18.65
C LYS A 160 -10.07 -6.03 -19.52
N ALA A 161 -9.10 -6.91 -19.28
CA ALA A 161 -7.87 -6.95 -20.06
C ALA A 161 -8.16 -7.33 -21.52
N HIS A 162 -8.98 -8.37 -21.73
CA HIS A 162 -9.42 -8.79 -23.06
C HIS A 162 -10.07 -7.63 -23.83
N GLU A 163 -11.02 -6.92 -23.21
CA GLU A 163 -11.69 -5.75 -23.79
C GLU A 163 -10.71 -4.62 -24.18
N LYS A 164 -9.64 -4.45 -23.41
CA LYS A 164 -8.59 -3.44 -23.67
C LYS A 164 -7.47 -3.91 -24.60
N GLY A 165 -7.53 -5.16 -25.09
CA GLY A 165 -6.47 -5.78 -25.87
C GLY A 165 -5.18 -5.97 -25.07
N LEU A 166 -5.30 -6.28 -23.78
CA LEU A 166 -4.22 -6.59 -22.83
C LEU A 166 -4.42 -8.01 -22.30
N VAL A 167 -3.46 -8.53 -21.54
CA VAL A 167 -3.59 -9.83 -20.86
C VAL A 167 -3.28 -9.73 -19.38
N VAL A 168 -3.98 -10.56 -18.59
CA VAL A 168 -3.63 -10.87 -17.20
C VAL A 168 -3.12 -12.31 -17.13
N MET A 169 -1.84 -12.45 -16.82
CA MET A 169 -1.16 -13.72 -16.54
C MET A 169 -1.27 -13.99 -15.03
N GLY A 170 -2.22 -14.81 -14.61
CA GLY A 170 -2.55 -15.00 -13.19
C GLY A 170 -4.00 -14.64 -12.88
N PRO A 171 -4.44 -14.65 -11.61
CA PRO A 171 -3.70 -14.89 -10.36
C PRO A 171 -3.04 -16.27 -10.26
N ASP A 172 -2.19 -16.45 -9.25
CA ASP A 172 -1.39 -17.69 -9.06
C ASP A 172 -0.60 -18.06 -10.32
N CYS A 173 0.08 -17.07 -10.90
CA CYS A 173 1.00 -17.27 -12.02
C CYS A 173 2.43 -17.31 -11.52
N GLY A 174 2.90 -18.51 -11.17
CA GLY A 174 4.25 -18.72 -10.60
C GLY A 174 5.41 -18.47 -11.56
N THR A 175 5.23 -18.69 -12.86
CA THR A 175 6.34 -18.78 -13.84
C THR A 175 5.98 -18.07 -15.13
N GLY A 176 6.94 -17.32 -15.69
CA GLY A 176 6.81 -16.70 -17.00
C GLY A 176 8.15 -16.32 -17.62
N ILE A 177 8.24 -16.44 -18.94
CA ILE A 177 9.35 -15.96 -19.75
C ILE A 177 8.78 -15.09 -20.86
N ILE A 178 9.18 -13.82 -20.91
CA ILE A 178 8.77 -12.89 -21.96
C ILE A 178 10.03 -12.34 -22.61
N GLN A 179 10.24 -12.61 -23.90
CA GLN A 179 11.45 -12.20 -24.62
C GLN A 179 12.75 -12.61 -23.91
N SER A 180 12.77 -13.88 -23.47
CA SER A 180 13.86 -14.50 -22.69
C SER A 180 14.15 -13.83 -21.34
N VAL A 181 13.23 -13.00 -20.84
CA VAL A 181 13.30 -12.42 -19.49
C VAL A 181 12.53 -13.34 -18.53
N PRO A 182 13.18 -13.92 -17.51
CA PRO A 182 12.50 -14.70 -16.49
C PRO A 182 11.71 -13.77 -15.55
N ILE A 183 10.48 -14.16 -15.22
CA ILE A 183 9.57 -13.44 -14.33
C ILE A 183 9.12 -14.40 -13.22
N ALA A 184 9.16 -13.94 -11.97
CA ALA A 184 8.86 -14.74 -10.78
C ALA A 184 9.71 -16.02 -10.65
N PHE A 185 9.09 -17.18 -10.42
CA PHE A 185 9.78 -18.46 -10.19
C PHE A 185 10.12 -19.11 -11.52
N THR A 186 11.29 -18.77 -12.06
CA THR A 186 11.63 -19.11 -13.45
C THR A 186 13.13 -19.38 -13.63
N ASN A 187 13.44 -20.33 -14.52
CA ASN A 187 14.79 -20.73 -14.90
C ASN A 187 15.41 -19.82 -15.98
N THR A 188 16.74 -19.78 -16.03
CA THR A 188 17.46 -19.08 -17.12
C THR A 188 17.58 -19.99 -18.34
N VAL A 189 16.78 -19.76 -19.38
CA VAL A 189 16.76 -20.64 -20.56
C VAL A 189 17.34 -19.95 -21.79
N ASN A 190 17.91 -20.73 -22.71
CA ASN A 190 18.36 -20.20 -23.98
C ASN A 190 17.17 -19.73 -24.85
N PRO A 191 17.32 -18.65 -25.63
CA PRO A 191 16.31 -18.24 -26.60
C PRO A 191 16.16 -19.30 -27.70
N GLY A 192 14.93 -19.49 -28.18
CA GLY A 192 14.66 -20.43 -29.28
C GLY A 192 13.25 -20.31 -29.84
N SER A 193 12.94 -21.18 -30.79
CA SER A 193 11.72 -21.10 -31.61
C SER A 193 10.52 -21.91 -31.11
N ILE A 194 10.59 -22.41 -29.88
CA ILE A 194 9.46 -23.06 -29.21
C ILE A 194 8.75 -21.99 -28.37
N GLY A 195 7.45 -21.81 -28.58
CA GLY A 195 6.61 -20.98 -27.72
C GLY A 195 5.83 -21.87 -26.76
N ILE A 196 5.70 -21.45 -25.50
CA ILE A 196 4.96 -22.22 -24.48
C ILE A 196 3.85 -21.35 -23.89
N ILE A 197 2.66 -21.93 -23.72
CA ILE A 197 1.55 -21.31 -22.98
C ILE A 197 1.07 -22.32 -21.96
N GLY A 198 0.88 -21.89 -20.70
CA GLY A 198 0.50 -22.84 -19.68
C GLY A 198 -0.24 -22.32 -18.46
N ALA A 199 -1.24 -23.10 -18.04
CA ALA A 199 -1.88 -22.97 -16.72
C ALA A 199 -1.16 -23.88 -15.70
N SER A 200 0.17 -23.76 -15.63
CA SER A 200 1.04 -24.58 -14.79
C SER A 200 2.42 -23.95 -14.63
N GLY A 201 2.80 -23.55 -13.42
CA GLY A 201 4.13 -22.98 -13.14
C GLY A 201 5.26 -23.98 -13.34
N THR A 202 5.36 -24.98 -12.47
CA THR A 202 6.42 -26.01 -12.54
C THR A 202 6.36 -26.89 -13.79
N GLY A 203 5.20 -27.00 -14.45
CA GLY A 203 5.11 -27.62 -15.78
C GLY A 203 5.79 -26.81 -16.86
N ILE A 204 5.62 -25.48 -16.87
CA ILE A 204 6.41 -24.59 -17.75
C ILE A 204 7.90 -24.71 -17.42
N GLN A 205 8.29 -24.69 -16.15
CA GLN A 205 9.71 -24.84 -15.76
C GLN A 205 10.31 -26.15 -16.29
N GLU A 206 9.67 -27.30 -16.04
CA GLU A 206 10.21 -28.58 -16.48
C GLU A 206 10.28 -28.67 -18.02
N LEU A 207 9.25 -28.23 -18.74
CA LEU A 207 9.31 -28.20 -20.20
C LEU A 207 10.45 -27.33 -20.73
N THR A 208 10.57 -26.11 -20.21
CA THR A 208 11.62 -25.17 -20.67
C THR A 208 13.01 -25.68 -20.33
N THR A 209 13.21 -26.30 -19.17
CA THR A 209 14.52 -26.82 -18.76
C THR A 209 14.90 -28.08 -19.53
N ILE A 210 13.97 -28.99 -19.83
CA ILE A 210 14.23 -30.15 -20.71
C ILE A 210 14.61 -29.65 -22.11
N ILE A 211 13.85 -28.71 -22.68
CA ILE A 211 14.11 -28.13 -24.01
C ILE A 211 15.51 -27.51 -24.06
N ASP A 212 15.89 -26.75 -23.04
CA ASP A 212 17.23 -26.15 -22.91
C ASP A 212 18.34 -27.21 -22.84
N ARG A 213 18.18 -28.22 -21.97
CA ARG A 213 19.14 -29.33 -21.83
C ARG A 213 19.31 -30.14 -23.12
N LEU A 214 18.27 -30.21 -23.96
CA LEU A 214 18.30 -30.83 -25.29
C LEU A 214 18.98 -29.94 -26.36
N GLY A 215 19.32 -28.70 -26.03
CA GLY A 215 20.00 -27.75 -26.90
C GLY A 215 19.08 -26.93 -27.81
N GLU A 216 17.78 -26.88 -27.51
CA GLU A 216 16.86 -25.88 -28.08
C GLU A 216 16.57 -24.80 -27.03
N GLY A 217 15.60 -23.92 -27.29
CA GLY A 217 15.28 -22.82 -26.39
C GLY A 217 13.87 -22.27 -26.55
N VAL A 218 13.52 -21.35 -25.66
CA VAL A 218 12.21 -20.70 -25.59
C VAL A 218 12.38 -19.20 -25.47
N THR A 219 11.74 -18.45 -26.36
CA THR A 219 11.72 -16.98 -26.29
C THR A 219 10.57 -16.49 -25.42
N ASN A 220 9.40 -17.13 -25.53
CA ASN A 220 8.21 -16.80 -24.76
C ASN A 220 7.60 -18.06 -24.14
N ALA A 221 7.43 -18.06 -22.81
CA ALA A 221 6.70 -19.05 -22.03
C ALA A 221 5.69 -18.33 -21.13
N ILE A 222 4.42 -18.32 -21.51
CA ILE A 222 3.41 -17.47 -20.87
C ILE A 222 2.55 -18.29 -19.92
N GLY A 223 2.69 -18.02 -18.62
CA GLY A 223 1.79 -18.54 -17.60
C GLY A 223 0.43 -17.83 -17.65
N THR A 224 -0.68 -18.56 -17.55
CA THR A 224 -2.03 -17.99 -17.64
C THR A 224 -2.73 -17.85 -16.28
N GLY A 225 -2.15 -18.42 -15.22
CA GLY A 225 -2.75 -18.57 -13.90
C GLY A 225 -3.38 -19.94 -13.70
N GLY A 226 -3.31 -20.48 -12.48
CA GLY A 226 -3.70 -21.87 -12.16
C GLY A 226 -5.16 -22.21 -12.44
N ARG A 227 -6.06 -21.20 -12.42
CA ARG A 227 -7.51 -21.34 -12.60
C ARG A 227 -8.02 -20.87 -13.95
N ASP A 228 -7.15 -20.43 -14.86
CA ASP A 228 -7.57 -19.85 -16.16
C ASP A 228 -8.50 -20.79 -16.93
N LEU A 229 -8.26 -22.10 -16.85
CA LEU A 229 -9.02 -23.11 -17.57
C LEU A 229 -10.21 -23.69 -16.80
N SER A 230 -10.62 -23.05 -15.69
CA SER A 230 -11.87 -23.37 -15.01
C SER A 230 -13.07 -22.90 -15.83
N GLU A 231 -14.26 -23.47 -15.55
CA GLU A 231 -15.48 -23.08 -16.25
C GLU A 231 -15.89 -21.63 -15.95
N GLU A 232 -15.62 -21.16 -14.74
CA GLU A 232 -15.92 -19.80 -14.27
C GLU A 232 -15.05 -18.75 -14.96
N VAL A 233 -13.75 -19.01 -15.14
CA VAL A 233 -12.82 -18.06 -15.78
C VAL A 233 -12.90 -18.13 -17.31
N GLY A 234 -13.00 -19.34 -17.88
CA GLY A 234 -13.32 -19.54 -19.30
C GLY A 234 -12.15 -19.54 -20.28
N GLY A 235 -10.91 -19.58 -19.80
CA GLY A 235 -9.69 -19.69 -20.59
C GLY A 235 -9.34 -18.46 -21.42
N THR A 236 -9.74 -17.27 -20.97
CA THR A 236 -9.58 -16.01 -21.73
C THR A 236 -8.10 -15.73 -22.05
N THR A 237 -7.21 -15.76 -21.04
CA THR A 237 -5.79 -15.50 -21.24
C THR A 237 -5.14 -16.54 -22.15
N MET A 238 -5.43 -17.83 -21.94
CA MET A 238 -4.96 -18.91 -22.81
C MET A 238 -5.33 -18.66 -24.28
N MET A 239 -6.58 -18.30 -24.56
CA MET A 239 -7.05 -18.06 -25.93
C MET A 239 -6.36 -16.86 -26.58
N ASP A 240 -6.26 -15.72 -25.87
CA ASP A 240 -5.65 -14.49 -26.39
C ASP A 240 -4.17 -14.71 -26.73
N VAL A 241 -3.44 -15.45 -25.88
CA VAL A 241 -2.03 -15.75 -26.10
C VAL A 241 -1.83 -16.78 -27.22
N ILE A 242 -2.73 -17.75 -27.39
CA ILE A 242 -2.71 -18.66 -28.55
C ILE A 242 -2.81 -17.86 -29.85
N ASP A 243 -3.76 -16.92 -29.93
CA ASP A 243 -3.95 -16.07 -31.10
C ASP A 243 -2.70 -15.21 -31.39
N ALA A 244 -2.06 -14.66 -30.34
CA ALA A 244 -0.85 -13.87 -30.48
C ALA A 244 0.38 -14.70 -30.90
N MET A 245 0.62 -15.87 -30.29
CA MET A 245 1.75 -16.74 -30.65
C MET A 245 1.64 -17.31 -32.08
N GLU A 246 0.42 -17.43 -32.62
CA GLU A 246 0.27 -17.84 -34.02
C GLU A 246 0.90 -16.82 -34.98
N LYS A 247 0.74 -15.53 -34.68
CA LYS A 247 1.27 -14.44 -35.52
C LYS A 247 2.77 -14.23 -35.33
N ASP A 248 3.32 -14.61 -34.17
CA ASP A 248 4.75 -14.50 -33.86
C ASP A 248 5.61 -15.39 -34.77
N GLN A 249 6.40 -14.79 -35.66
CA GLN A 249 7.23 -15.50 -36.63
C GLN A 249 8.42 -16.24 -35.99
N THR A 250 8.78 -15.92 -34.74
CA THR A 250 9.85 -16.61 -34.01
C THR A 250 9.39 -17.97 -33.49
N VAL A 251 8.08 -18.14 -33.23
CA VAL A 251 7.48 -19.40 -32.81
C VAL A 251 7.26 -20.31 -34.02
N LYS A 252 7.99 -21.43 -34.06
CA LYS A 252 7.85 -22.50 -35.06
C LYS A 252 7.01 -23.67 -34.57
N VAL A 253 7.04 -23.95 -33.28
CA VAL A 253 6.25 -24.99 -32.61
C VAL A 253 5.65 -24.38 -31.35
N LEU A 254 4.34 -24.57 -31.16
CA LEU A 254 3.64 -24.17 -29.95
C LEU A 254 3.53 -25.36 -28.99
N VAL A 255 3.77 -25.12 -27.71
CA VAL A 255 3.45 -26.05 -26.62
C VAL A 255 2.33 -25.45 -25.77
N VAL A 256 1.29 -26.24 -25.50
CA VAL A 256 0.21 -25.89 -24.57
C VAL A 256 0.21 -26.89 -23.42
N ILE A 257 0.31 -26.40 -22.18
CA ILE A 257 0.38 -27.24 -20.96
C ILE A 257 -0.65 -26.82 -19.92
N SER A 258 -1.39 -27.76 -19.36
CA SER A 258 -2.21 -27.48 -18.19
C SER A 258 -2.51 -28.72 -17.34
N LYS A 259 -2.97 -28.47 -16.12
CA LYS A 259 -3.82 -29.43 -15.39
C LYS A 259 -5.10 -29.71 -16.22
N PRO A 260 -5.85 -30.80 -15.96
CA PRO A 260 -7.05 -31.11 -16.73
C PRO A 260 -8.03 -29.91 -16.76
N PRO A 261 -8.32 -29.33 -17.94
CA PRO A 261 -9.25 -28.22 -18.07
C PRO A 261 -10.70 -28.64 -17.85
N ALA A 262 -11.59 -27.68 -17.53
CA ALA A 262 -13.03 -27.92 -17.58
C ALA A 262 -13.44 -28.33 -19.00
N LYS A 263 -14.37 -29.29 -19.13
CA LYS A 263 -14.73 -29.89 -20.43
C LYS A 263 -15.12 -28.85 -21.49
N SER A 264 -15.94 -27.86 -21.12
CA SER A 264 -16.38 -26.78 -22.00
C SER A 264 -15.20 -25.94 -22.52
N VAL A 265 -14.27 -25.58 -21.64
CA VAL A 265 -13.05 -24.83 -21.98
C VAL A 265 -12.09 -25.65 -22.82
N ARG A 266 -11.89 -26.93 -22.46
CA ARG A 266 -11.07 -27.89 -23.22
C ARG A 266 -11.54 -28.00 -24.65
N ASP A 267 -12.83 -28.22 -24.87
CA ASP A 267 -13.40 -28.44 -26.20
C ASP A 267 -13.23 -27.18 -27.06
N LYS A 268 -13.34 -25.98 -26.46
CA LYS A 268 -13.06 -24.68 -27.09
C LYS A 268 -11.58 -24.54 -27.49
N ILE A 269 -10.65 -24.84 -26.58
CA ILE A 269 -9.20 -24.78 -26.85
C ILE A 269 -8.83 -25.80 -27.93
N ALA A 270 -9.32 -27.03 -27.84
CA ALA A 270 -9.05 -28.06 -28.84
C ALA A 270 -9.58 -27.64 -30.23
N ALA A 271 -10.76 -27.02 -30.32
CA ALA A 271 -11.27 -26.47 -31.57
C ALA A 271 -10.36 -25.36 -32.11
N ARG A 272 -9.88 -24.45 -31.25
CA ARG A 272 -8.93 -23.41 -31.64
C ARG A 272 -7.59 -23.96 -32.15
N LEU A 273 -7.03 -24.95 -31.46
CA LEU A 273 -5.76 -25.58 -31.85
C LEU A 273 -5.91 -26.41 -33.13
N SER A 274 -7.13 -26.92 -33.42
CA SER A 274 -7.40 -27.67 -34.65
C SER A 274 -7.23 -26.84 -35.93
N VAL A 275 -7.40 -25.51 -35.85
CA VAL A 275 -7.20 -24.57 -36.97
C VAL A 275 -5.87 -23.81 -36.89
N TYR A 276 -5.02 -24.11 -35.91
CA TYR A 276 -3.70 -23.49 -35.77
C TYR A 276 -2.77 -23.88 -36.93
N SER A 277 -2.08 -22.90 -37.50
CA SER A 277 -1.31 -22.99 -38.76
C SER A 277 0.07 -23.60 -38.60
N LYS A 278 0.60 -23.70 -37.38
CA LYS A 278 1.91 -24.28 -37.06
C LYS A 278 1.74 -25.58 -36.24
N PRO A 279 2.76 -26.44 -36.13
CA PRO A 279 2.68 -27.60 -35.27
C PRO A 279 2.44 -27.23 -33.80
N VAL A 280 1.49 -27.92 -33.16
CA VAL A 280 1.17 -27.77 -31.74
C VAL A 280 1.43 -29.07 -31.01
N VAL A 281 2.09 -29.00 -29.85
CA VAL A 281 2.18 -30.09 -28.87
C VAL A 281 1.35 -29.71 -27.66
N CYS A 282 0.41 -30.56 -27.27
CA CYS A 282 -0.55 -30.27 -26.21
C CYS A 282 -0.43 -31.31 -25.08
N LEU A 283 -0.32 -30.87 -23.84
CA LEU A 283 -0.30 -31.72 -22.67
C LEU A 283 -1.38 -31.24 -21.68
N PHE A 284 -2.46 -32.01 -21.59
CA PHE A 284 -3.44 -31.91 -20.51
C PHE A 284 -3.17 -33.06 -19.56
N LEU A 285 -2.52 -32.76 -18.42
CA LEU A 285 -2.11 -33.78 -17.45
C LEU A 285 -3.29 -34.69 -17.08
N GLY A 286 -3.08 -36.01 -17.12
CA GLY A 286 -4.12 -37.01 -16.83
C GLY A 286 -4.97 -37.43 -18.03
N GLU A 287 -4.96 -36.72 -19.15
CA GLU A 287 -5.58 -37.22 -20.39
C GLU A 287 -4.60 -38.11 -21.14
N LYS A 288 -4.95 -39.38 -21.33
CA LYS A 288 -4.11 -40.39 -22.00
C LYS A 288 -4.45 -40.50 -23.49
N PRO A 289 -3.64 -39.93 -24.40
CA PRO A 289 -3.91 -39.98 -25.84
C PRO A 289 -3.57 -41.37 -26.41
N GLU A 290 -4.45 -41.88 -27.28
CA GLU A 290 -4.25 -43.16 -27.97
C GLU A 290 -3.53 -43.01 -29.33
N TYR A 291 -3.55 -41.81 -29.91
CA TYR A 291 -2.98 -41.48 -31.21
C TYR A 291 -2.54 -40.01 -31.26
N TYR A 292 -1.78 -39.67 -32.28
CA TYR A 292 -1.44 -38.30 -32.65
C TYR A 292 -2.26 -37.82 -33.83
N GLU A 293 -2.56 -36.52 -33.88
CA GLU A 293 -3.09 -35.86 -35.07
C GLU A 293 -1.97 -35.04 -35.75
N GLU A 294 -1.89 -35.10 -37.07
CA GLU A 294 -0.88 -34.35 -37.82
C GLU A 294 -0.99 -32.84 -37.54
N GLY A 295 0.08 -32.24 -37.01
CA GLY A 295 0.10 -30.83 -36.62
C GLY A 295 -0.59 -30.49 -35.28
N LEU A 296 -1.23 -31.45 -34.61
CA LEU A 296 -1.76 -31.31 -33.24
C LEU A 296 -1.47 -32.59 -32.42
N TYR A 297 -0.37 -32.57 -31.68
CA TYR A 297 0.14 -33.74 -30.98
C TYR A 297 -0.22 -33.68 -29.51
N GLN A 298 -1.24 -34.43 -29.09
CA GLN A 298 -1.54 -34.59 -27.67
C GLN A 298 -0.60 -35.60 -27.02
N THR A 299 0.08 -35.19 -25.95
CA THR A 299 1.10 -35.97 -25.23
C THR A 299 0.64 -36.32 -23.82
N TYR A 300 1.30 -37.29 -23.19
CA TYR A 300 0.94 -37.80 -21.86
C TYR A 300 1.87 -37.32 -20.74
N THR A 301 3.15 -37.08 -21.04
CA THR A 301 4.18 -36.69 -20.04
C THR A 301 4.92 -35.42 -20.49
N LEU A 302 5.48 -34.69 -19.54
CA LEU A 302 6.31 -33.49 -19.75
C LEU A 302 7.55 -33.83 -20.60
N ASP A 303 8.21 -34.97 -20.33
CA ASP A 303 9.35 -35.47 -21.12
C ASP A 303 8.96 -35.77 -22.58
N GLU A 304 7.82 -36.44 -22.81
CA GLU A 304 7.31 -36.67 -24.16
C GLU A 304 7.01 -35.34 -24.86
N CYS A 305 6.32 -34.42 -24.18
CA CYS A 305 5.93 -33.12 -24.69
C CYS A 305 7.16 -32.30 -25.16
N ALA A 306 8.16 -32.16 -24.28
CA ALA A 306 9.39 -31.43 -24.59
C ALA A 306 10.18 -32.07 -25.73
N ARG A 307 10.40 -33.39 -25.70
CA ARG A 307 11.15 -34.11 -26.74
C ARG A 307 10.43 -34.07 -28.09
N LEU A 308 9.09 -34.13 -28.11
CA LEU A 308 8.31 -34.02 -29.33
C LEU A 308 8.39 -32.61 -29.91
N ALA A 309 8.29 -31.57 -29.07
CA ALA A 309 8.46 -30.19 -29.51
C ALA A 309 9.85 -29.96 -30.15
N VAL A 310 10.91 -30.44 -29.50
CA VAL A 310 12.28 -30.40 -30.06
C VAL A 310 12.39 -31.22 -31.35
N SER A 311 11.75 -32.39 -31.41
CA SER A 311 11.75 -33.24 -32.60
C SER A 311 11.10 -32.55 -33.81
N LEU A 312 9.98 -31.84 -33.58
CA LEU A 312 9.27 -31.07 -34.60
C LEU A 312 10.10 -29.88 -35.11
N VAL A 313 10.79 -29.16 -34.20
CA VAL A 313 11.69 -28.07 -34.59
C VAL A 313 12.85 -28.58 -35.46
N ARG A 314 13.44 -29.73 -35.08
CA ARG A 314 14.64 -30.27 -35.75
C ARG A 314 14.32 -31.14 -36.98
N GLY A 315 13.09 -31.63 -37.11
CA GLY A 315 12.74 -32.64 -38.11
C GLY A 315 13.42 -34.00 -37.88
N GLN A 316 13.83 -34.31 -36.64
CA GLN A 316 14.48 -35.58 -36.29
C GLN A 316 14.00 -36.09 -34.93
N LYS A 317 13.97 -37.41 -34.76
CA LYS A 317 13.55 -38.03 -33.50
C LYS A 317 14.59 -37.78 -32.41
N VAL A 318 14.17 -37.22 -31.29
CA VAL A 318 14.97 -37.09 -30.06
C VAL A 318 14.89 -38.39 -29.26
N ALA A 319 16.04 -38.93 -28.85
CA ALA A 319 16.10 -40.13 -28.02
C ALA A 319 15.60 -39.85 -26.60
N GLU A 320 15.15 -40.90 -25.89
CA GLU A 320 14.83 -40.79 -24.46
C GLU A 320 16.11 -40.66 -23.61
N GLY A 321 16.00 -40.02 -22.45
CA GLY A 321 17.08 -39.92 -21.47
C GLY A 321 17.36 -41.25 -20.76
N THR A 322 18.55 -41.39 -20.19
CA THR A 322 18.96 -42.60 -19.44
C THR A 322 19.27 -42.27 -17.98
N VAL A 323 18.93 -43.19 -17.06
CA VAL A 323 19.28 -43.08 -15.63
C VAL A 323 20.32 -44.13 -15.28
N ASP A 324 21.48 -43.67 -14.81
CA ASP A 324 22.56 -44.52 -14.32
C ASP A 324 22.29 -44.96 -12.88
N CYS A 325 21.89 -46.23 -12.71
CA CYS A 325 21.67 -46.83 -11.41
C CYS A 325 21.78 -48.36 -11.45
N ASP A 326 22.20 -48.95 -10.32
CA ASP A 326 22.27 -50.39 -10.13
C ASP A 326 20.87 -50.97 -9.83
N ARG A 327 20.17 -51.34 -10.89
CA ARG A 327 18.82 -51.94 -10.83
C ARG A 327 18.80 -53.35 -10.20
N SER A 328 19.96 -54.00 -9.98
CA SER A 328 20.00 -55.36 -9.43
C SER A 328 19.56 -55.43 -7.96
N LYS A 329 19.55 -54.29 -7.27
CA LYS A 329 19.13 -54.15 -5.87
C LYS A 329 17.66 -53.80 -5.69
N PHE A 330 16.94 -53.53 -6.78
CA PHE A 330 15.53 -53.14 -6.72
C PHE A 330 14.67 -54.27 -6.18
N PHE A 331 13.60 -53.87 -5.50
CA PHE A 331 12.65 -54.82 -4.92
C PHE A 331 11.86 -55.53 -6.01
N LYS A 332 11.31 -56.69 -5.66
CA LYS A 332 10.31 -57.35 -6.48
C LYS A 332 8.92 -56.98 -6.00
N THR A 333 7.92 -57.16 -6.85
CA THR A 333 6.52 -56.90 -6.52
C THR A 333 6.07 -57.64 -5.24
N GLU A 334 6.62 -58.83 -4.99
CA GLU A 334 6.27 -59.64 -3.81
C GLU A 334 6.77 -59.06 -2.48
N ASP A 335 7.75 -58.14 -2.50
CA ASP A 335 8.31 -57.50 -1.32
C ASP A 335 7.39 -56.40 -0.74
N LYS A 336 6.31 -56.05 -1.48
CA LYS A 336 5.26 -55.09 -1.08
C LYS A 336 5.82 -53.75 -0.59
N LYS A 337 6.82 -53.25 -1.30
CA LYS A 337 7.41 -51.94 -1.02
C LYS A 337 6.63 -50.82 -1.70
N THR A 338 6.56 -49.67 -1.03
CA THR A 338 5.74 -48.53 -1.43
C THR A 338 6.60 -47.31 -1.79
N ILE A 339 6.01 -46.41 -2.58
CA ILE A 339 6.64 -45.15 -3.01
C ILE A 339 6.06 -44.02 -2.14
N LYS A 340 6.93 -43.18 -1.58
CA LYS A 340 6.55 -41.96 -0.86
C LYS A 340 7.16 -40.76 -1.59
N ALA A 341 6.34 -39.98 -2.27
CA ALA A 341 6.78 -38.89 -3.12
C ALA A 341 6.38 -37.53 -2.56
N TYR A 342 7.36 -36.63 -2.41
CA TYR A 342 7.23 -35.34 -1.77
C TYR A 342 7.74 -34.24 -2.69
N TYR A 343 6.82 -33.61 -3.41
CA TYR A 343 7.14 -32.63 -4.44
C TYR A 343 6.92 -31.20 -3.95
N SER A 344 7.78 -30.26 -4.35
CA SER A 344 7.48 -28.83 -4.32
C SER A 344 6.62 -28.37 -5.49
N GLY A 345 6.74 -29.03 -6.65
CA GLY A 345 6.01 -28.66 -7.85
C GLY A 345 4.73 -29.47 -8.05
N GLY A 346 3.57 -28.81 -7.95
CA GLY A 346 2.28 -29.50 -8.08
C GLY A 346 2.03 -30.20 -9.42
N THR A 347 2.60 -29.69 -10.53
CA THR A 347 2.51 -30.37 -11.82
C THR A 347 3.42 -31.60 -11.89
N LEU A 348 4.62 -31.54 -11.30
CA LEU A 348 5.52 -32.70 -11.20
C LEU A 348 4.91 -33.79 -10.32
N ALA A 349 4.29 -33.40 -9.21
CA ALA A 349 3.51 -34.27 -8.33
C ALA A 349 2.33 -34.93 -9.08
N GLY A 350 1.61 -34.14 -9.90
CA GLY A 350 0.49 -34.62 -10.71
C GLY A 350 0.92 -35.66 -11.74
N GLU A 351 2.01 -35.41 -12.47
CA GLU A 351 2.58 -36.38 -13.41
C GLU A 351 3.02 -37.67 -12.69
N ALA A 352 3.68 -37.54 -11.53
CA ALA A 352 4.10 -38.69 -10.74
C ALA A 352 2.92 -39.55 -10.28
N ALA A 353 1.87 -38.93 -9.74
CA ALA A 353 0.65 -39.61 -9.32
C ALA A 353 -0.03 -40.35 -10.48
N MET A 354 -0.13 -39.70 -11.65
CA MET A 354 -0.71 -40.29 -12.86
C MET A 354 0.08 -41.52 -13.32
N MET A 355 1.41 -41.43 -13.41
CA MET A 355 2.25 -42.55 -13.85
C MET A 355 2.24 -43.72 -12.86
N ILE A 356 2.26 -43.43 -11.56
CA ILE A 356 2.20 -44.47 -10.52
C ILE A 356 0.84 -45.19 -10.56
N LYS A 357 -0.28 -44.46 -10.73
CA LYS A 357 -1.61 -45.06 -10.90
C LYS A 357 -1.65 -46.01 -12.10
N ASP A 358 -1.11 -45.58 -13.24
CA ASP A 358 -1.06 -46.40 -14.45
C ASP A 358 -0.24 -47.68 -14.26
N ALA A 359 0.96 -47.57 -13.67
CA ALA A 359 1.83 -48.72 -13.45
C ALA A 359 1.23 -49.74 -12.46
N LEU A 360 0.52 -49.24 -11.45
CA LEU A 360 -0.17 -50.06 -10.44
C LEU A 360 -1.58 -50.49 -10.87
N LYS A 361 -2.07 -50.04 -12.03
CA LYS A 361 -3.43 -50.28 -12.54
C LYS A 361 -4.53 -49.83 -11.55
N ILE A 362 -4.28 -48.73 -10.86
CA ILE A 362 -5.24 -48.11 -9.94
C ILE A 362 -6.31 -47.40 -10.77
N THR A 363 -7.57 -47.79 -10.58
CA THR A 363 -8.73 -47.20 -11.28
C THR A 363 -9.49 -46.19 -10.43
N ASP A 364 -9.16 -46.11 -9.14
CA ASP A 364 -9.74 -45.15 -8.21
C ASP A 364 -9.07 -43.77 -8.37
N ASN A 365 -9.92 -42.76 -8.57
CA ASN A 365 -9.50 -41.37 -8.70
C ASN A 365 -9.75 -40.55 -7.44
N THR A 366 -10.35 -41.14 -6.40
CA THR A 366 -10.52 -40.49 -5.11
C THR A 366 -9.18 -40.36 -4.39
N HIS A 367 -8.95 -39.19 -3.82
CA HIS A 367 -7.79 -38.89 -2.98
C HIS A 367 -8.26 -38.02 -1.82
N ALA A 368 -7.68 -38.24 -0.64
CA ALA A 368 -7.91 -37.37 0.50
C ALA A 368 -7.28 -36.00 0.27
N ASP A 369 -7.83 -34.96 0.90
CA ASP A 369 -7.29 -33.60 0.84
C ASP A 369 -5.79 -33.58 1.18
N GLY A 370 -5.01 -32.84 0.38
CA GLY A 370 -3.54 -32.76 0.48
C GLY A 370 -2.75 -33.84 -0.28
N PHE A 371 -3.39 -34.91 -0.79
CA PHE A 371 -2.70 -35.98 -1.51
C PHE A 371 -3.04 -35.96 -3.00
N LYS A 372 -2.03 -36.06 -3.89
CA LYS A 372 -2.27 -36.39 -5.32
C LYS A 372 -2.49 -37.89 -5.54
N LEU A 373 -1.92 -38.71 -4.65
CA LEU A 373 -2.16 -40.15 -4.56
C LEU A 373 -2.00 -40.60 -3.10
N ASN A 374 -2.95 -41.39 -2.61
CA ASN A 374 -2.82 -42.11 -1.35
C ASN A 374 -3.56 -43.45 -1.47
N HIS A 375 -2.83 -44.49 -1.88
CA HIS A 375 -3.42 -45.80 -2.18
C HIS A 375 -2.46 -46.93 -1.84
N ASP A 376 -2.91 -47.90 -1.04
CA ASP A 376 -2.13 -49.07 -0.61
C ASP A 376 -0.72 -48.73 -0.10
N GLY A 377 -0.60 -47.60 0.61
CA GLY A 377 0.65 -47.08 1.14
C GLY A 377 1.53 -46.34 0.13
N HIS A 378 1.19 -46.31 -1.16
CA HIS A 378 1.81 -45.38 -2.12
C HIS A 378 1.25 -43.97 -1.91
N VAL A 379 2.15 -43.00 -1.75
CA VAL A 379 1.82 -41.62 -1.40
C VAL A 379 2.51 -40.67 -2.37
N VAL A 380 1.77 -39.70 -2.90
CA VAL A 380 2.29 -38.55 -3.64
C VAL A 380 1.66 -37.28 -3.08
N ILE A 381 2.49 -36.37 -2.59
CA ILE A 381 2.08 -35.11 -1.99
C ILE A 381 2.65 -33.95 -2.78
N ASP A 382 1.79 -32.97 -3.04
CA ASP A 382 2.15 -31.64 -3.52
C ASP A 382 2.29 -30.72 -2.31
N LEU A 383 3.52 -30.53 -1.83
CA LEU A 383 3.80 -29.72 -0.65
C LEU A 383 3.61 -28.22 -0.91
N GLY A 384 3.44 -27.82 -2.18
CA GLY A 384 3.17 -26.44 -2.56
C GLY A 384 1.70 -26.04 -2.43
N ASP A 385 0.81 -27.02 -2.24
CA ASP A 385 -0.62 -26.79 -2.03
C ASP A 385 -0.88 -25.95 -0.76
N ASP A 386 -1.88 -25.07 -0.80
CA ASP A 386 -2.23 -24.13 0.27
C ASP A 386 -2.37 -24.80 1.64
N MET A 387 -2.83 -26.05 1.67
CA MET A 387 -2.94 -26.84 2.88
C MET A 387 -1.61 -26.99 3.64
N TYR A 388 -0.48 -26.97 2.94
CA TYR A 388 0.86 -27.14 3.52
C TYR A 388 1.64 -25.82 3.64
N THR A 389 1.23 -24.76 2.94
CA THR A 389 1.93 -23.47 2.89
C THR A 389 1.23 -22.37 3.70
N GLN A 390 0.04 -22.60 4.26
CA GLN A 390 -0.60 -21.66 5.17
C GLN A 390 0.31 -21.32 6.38
N GLY A 391 0.74 -20.06 6.43
CA GLY A 391 1.64 -19.55 7.48
C GLY A 391 3.08 -20.11 7.42
N LYS A 392 3.48 -20.78 6.33
CA LYS A 392 4.82 -21.36 6.13
C LYS A 392 5.38 -21.04 4.73
N PRO A 393 6.69 -20.85 4.55
CA PRO A 393 7.23 -20.58 3.22
C PRO A 393 6.96 -21.74 2.26
N HIS A 394 6.81 -21.43 0.97
CA HIS A 394 6.63 -22.45 -0.06
C HIS A 394 7.83 -23.43 -0.10
N PRO A 395 7.63 -24.74 -0.33
CA PRO A 395 8.70 -25.75 -0.29
C PRO A 395 9.81 -25.60 -1.35
N MET A 396 9.62 -24.76 -2.36
CA MET A 396 10.71 -24.37 -3.29
C MET A 396 11.73 -23.44 -2.63
N ILE A 397 11.31 -22.71 -1.59
CA ILE A 397 12.10 -21.72 -0.86
C ILE A 397 12.64 -22.34 0.44
N ASP A 398 11.86 -23.19 1.11
CA ASP A 398 12.21 -23.75 2.42
C ASP A 398 12.03 -25.28 2.45
N PRO A 399 13.06 -26.06 2.84
CA PRO A 399 13.00 -27.53 2.81
C PRO A 399 12.28 -28.15 4.01
N THR A 400 11.93 -27.38 5.06
CA THR A 400 11.57 -27.93 6.38
C THR A 400 10.42 -28.90 6.32
N LYS A 401 9.30 -28.51 5.68
CA LYS A 401 8.12 -29.37 5.59
C LYS A 401 8.39 -30.65 4.80
N ARG A 402 9.23 -30.57 3.77
CA ARG A 402 9.65 -31.73 2.99
C ARG A 402 10.47 -32.70 3.83
N VAL A 403 11.42 -32.18 4.61
CA VAL A 403 12.25 -32.99 5.52
C VAL A 403 11.39 -33.70 6.57
N GLU A 404 10.43 -32.99 7.19
CA GLU A 404 9.47 -33.59 8.13
C GLU A 404 8.73 -34.78 7.50
N CYS A 405 8.20 -34.61 6.28
CA CYS A 405 7.48 -35.68 5.59
C CYS A 405 8.38 -36.86 5.22
N MET A 406 9.65 -36.62 4.86
CA MET A 406 10.63 -37.67 4.60
C MET A 406 10.99 -38.44 5.89
N GLU A 407 11.05 -37.76 7.03
CA GLU A 407 11.26 -38.38 8.34
C GLU A 407 10.09 -39.28 8.75
N GLU A 408 8.86 -38.78 8.62
CA GLU A 408 7.62 -39.54 8.86
C GLU A 408 7.53 -40.78 7.95
N ALA A 409 7.94 -40.66 6.68
CA ALA A 409 7.97 -41.76 5.72
C ALA A 409 8.79 -42.97 6.20
N MET A 410 9.82 -42.73 7.02
CA MET A 410 10.70 -43.77 7.53
C MET A 410 10.07 -44.60 8.66
N ASP A 411 9.00 -44.11 9.30
CA ASP A 411 8.30 -44.84 10.36
C ASP A 411 7.34 -45.90 9.79
N ASP A 412 6.95 -45.78 8.53
CA ASP A 412 6.25 -46.83 7.78
C ASP A 412 7.24 -47.89 7.27
N PRO A 413 7.18 -49.16 7.69
CA PRO A 413 8.11 -50.22 7.27
C PRO A 413 7.96 -50.64 5.79
N SER A 414 6.86 -50.26 5.14
CA SER A 414 6.60 -50.56 3.72
C SER A 414 7.36 -49.63 2.76
N THR A 415 7.79 -48.43 3.19
CA THR A 415 8.53 -47.49 2.33
C THR A 415 9.75 -48.15 1.69
N GLY A 416 9.77 -48.24 0.36
CA GLY A 416 10.92 -48.70 -0.42
C GLY A 416 11.61 -47.57 -1.17
N VAL A 417 10.86 -46.53 -1.52
CA VAL A 417 11.38 -45.37 -2.25
C VAL A 417 10.87 -44.07 -1.62
N ILE A 418 11.79 -43.12 -1.44
CA ILE A 418 11.47 -41.71 -1.21
C ILE A 418 11.82 -40.95 -2.50
N LEU A 419 10.79 -40.35 -3.13
CA LEU A 419 10.89 -39.61 -4.39
C LEU A 419 10.68 -38.12 -4.14
N PHE A 420 11.49 -37.24 -4.72
CA PHE A 420 11.36 -35.78 -4.55
C PHE A 420 11.96 -35.00 -5.72
N ASP A 421 11.57 -33.74 -5.86
CA ASP A 421 12.09 -32.80 -6.86
C ASP A 421 13.07 -31.80 -6.24
N VAL A 422 13.97 -31.26 -7.06
CA VAL A 422 14.81 -30.11 -6.72
C VAL A 422 14.67 -29.09 -7.84
N VAL A 423 13.82 -28.09 -7.63
CA VAL A 423 13.56 -27.03 -8.62
C VAL A 423 14.57 -25.91 -8.42
N LEU A 424 15.27 -25.56 -9.51
CA LEU A 424 16.24 -24.46 -9.57
C LEU A 424 15.62 -23.20 -10.21
N GLY A 425 16.43 -22.16 -10.40
CA GLY A 425 16.01 -20.90 -11.01
C GLY A 425 15.66 -19.83 -9.98
N TYR A 426 15.32 -18.63 -10.46
CA TYR A 426 14.97 -17.51 -9.58
C TYR A 426 13.74 -17.82 -8.75
N GLY A 427 13.65 -17.26 -7.55
CA GLY A 427 12.59 -17.52 -6.57
C GLY A 427 12.76 -18.81 -5.78
N SER A 428 13.55 -19.77 -6.25
CA SER A 428 13.85 -21.01 -5.50
C SER A 428 14.99 -20.81 -4.50
N HIS A 429 15.16 -21.73 -3.55
CA HIS A 429 16.26 -21.72 -2.59
C HIS A 429 17.64 -21.76 -3.29
N ASP A 430 18.63 -21.06 -2.72
CA ASP A 430 19.96 -20.87 -3.33
C ASP A 430 20.79 -22.17 -3.44
N ASP A 431 20.60 -23.12 -2.52
CA ASP A 431 21.21 -24.46 -2.57
C ASP A 431 20.29 -25.53 -1.97
N MET A 432 19.15 -25.80 -2.62
CA MET A 432 18.17 -26.78 -2.12
C MET A 432 18.78 -28.20 -2.02
N ALA A 433 19.65 -28.57 -2.95
CA ALA A 433 20.36 -29.85 -2.90
C ALA A 433 21.22 -29.96 -1.62
N GLY A 434 22.02 -28.93 -1.32
CA GLY A 434 22.80 -28.86 -0.08
C GLY A 434 21.95 -28.91 1.18
N ALA A 435 20.79 -28.24 1.17
CA ALA A 435 19.89 -28.20 2.33
C ALA A 435 19.21 -29.54 2.64
N LEU A 436 18.96 -30.39 1.63
CA LEU A 436 18.32 -31.70 1.81
C LEU A 436 19.30 -32.83 2.16
N ILE A 437 20.59 -32.68 1.82
CA ILE A 437 21.61 -33.73 2.04
C ILE A 437 21.68 -34.21 3.49
N PRO A 438 21.74 -33.33 4.52
CA PRO A 438 21.81 -33.78 5.91
C PRO A 438 20.64 -34.69 6.31
N ALA A 439 19.43 -34.38 5.85
CA ALA A 439 18.25 -35.20 6.07
C ALA A 439 18.37 -36.56 5.36
N VAL A 440 18.76 -36.56 4.08
CA VAL A 440 18.97 -37.78 3.28
C VAL A 440 20.00 -38.71 3.94
N GLU A 441 21.15 -38.18 4.36
CA GLU A 441 22.19 -38.97 5.04
C GLU A 441 21.69 -39.56 6.36
N THR A 442 20.98 -38.76 7.16
CA THR A 442 20.39 -39.18 8.42
C THR A 442 19.39 -40.32 8.22
N LEU A 443 18.47 -40.19 7.26
CA LEU A 443 17.45 -41.19 6.96
C LEU A 443 18.05 -42.48 6.38
N LYS A 444 19.08 -42.36 5.54
CA LYS A 444 19.84 -43.53 5.05
C LYS A 444 20.55 -44.27 6.18
N ASN A 445 21.13 -43.54 7.14
CA ASN A 445 21.75 -44.15 8.32
C ASN A 445 20.71 -44.81 9.22
N LYS A 446 19.53 -44.20 9.41
CA LYS A 446 18.37 -44.80 10.11
C LYS A 446 17.93 -46.10 9.43
N ALA A 447 17.80 -46.12 8.10
CA ALA A 447 17.45 -47.31 7.31
C ALA A 447 18.49 -48.44 7.49
N LYS A 448 19.79 -48.12 7.37
CA LYS A 448 20.88 -49.07 7.57
C LYS A 448 20.90 -49.64 8.99
N ALA A 449 20.68 -48.83 10.01
CA ALA A 449 20.61 -49.26 11.41
C ALA A 449 19.44 -50.23 11.66
N GLN A 450 18.36 -50.11 10.89
CA GLN A 450 17.21 -51.01 10.89
C GLN A 450 17.38 -52.23 9.96
N ASN A 451 18.55 -52.40 9.33
CA ASN A 451 18.82 -53.41 8.31
C ASN A 451 17.78 -53.41 7.17
N ARG A 452 17.38 -52.20 6.77
CA ARG A 452 16.34 -51.93 5.79
C ARG A 452 16.93 -51.16 4.62
N GLU A 453 16.62 -51.60 3.41
CA GLU A 453 16.97 -50.87 2.19
C GLU A 453 15.85 -49.85 1.87
N VAL A 454 16.23 -48.61 1.53
CA VAL A 454 15.34 -47.55 1.04
C VAL A 454 16.09 -46.76 -0.02
N PHE A 455 15.49 -46.59 -1.19
CA PHE A 455 16.06 -45.81 -2.29
C PHE A 455 15.58 -44.36 -2.23
N PHE A 456 16.50 -43.43 -2.40
CA PHE A 456 16.19 -42.02 -2.59
C PHE A 456 16.32 -41.72 -4.07
N VAL A 457 15.25 -41.25 -4.69
CA VAL A 457 15.20 -40.90 -6.11
C VAL A 457 14.84 -39.43 -6.23
N ALA A 458 15.57 -38.70 -7.06
CA ALA A 458 15.30 -37.29 -7.27
C ALA A 458 15.36 -36.87 -8.73
N GLU A 459 14.66 -35.79 -9.03
CA GLU A 459 14.76 -35.02 -10.26
C GLU A 459 15.34 -33.64 -9.93
N VAL A 460 16.05 -33.03 -10.88
CA VAL A 460 16.53 -31.64 -10.78
C VAL A 460 15.94 -30.81 -11.93
N CYS A 461 14.96 -29.97 -11.63
CA CYS A 461 14.28 -29.12 -12.61
C CYS A 461 15.10 -27.84 -12.78
N GLY A 462 16.03 -27.84 -13.74
CA GLY A 462 16.90 -26.69 -13.95
C GLY A 462 17.77 -26.73 -15.20
N THR A 463 18.39 -25.60 -15.52
CA THR A 463 19.30 -25.43 -16.64
C THR A 463 20.74 -25.26 -16.17
N ARG A 464 21.70 -25.44 -17.07
CA ARG A 464 23.12 -25.13 -16.78
C ARG A 464 23.41 -23.64 -16.61
N ASN A 465 22.44 -22.78 -16.95
CA ASN A 465 22.54 -21.33 -16.81
C ASN A 465 21.94 -20.84 -15.48
N ASP A 466 21.26 -21.70 -14.73
CA ASP A 466 20.72 -21.32 -13.42
C ASP A 466 21.85 -21.05 -12.42
N TYR A 467 21.66 -20.02 -11.61
CA TYR A 467 22.71 -19.49 -10.74
C TYR A 467 23.10 -20.46 -9.62
N GLN A 468 22.20 -21.36 -9.23
CA GLN A 468 22.48 -22.43 -8.26
C GLN A 468 23.48 -23.48 -8.79
N GLY A 469 23.64 -23.60 -10.10
CA GLY A 469 24.51 -24.60 -10.73
C GLY A 469 23.86 -25.99 -10.82
N TYR A 470 23.32 -26.32 -12.00
CA TYR A 470 22.66 -27.62 -12.25
C TYR A 470 23.58 -28.82 -12.04
N ASP A 471 24.74 -28.86 -12.71
CA ASP A 471 25.65 -30.01 -12.64
C ASP A 471 26.21 -30.21 -11.21
N GLU A 472 26.39 -29.12 -10.45
CA GLU A 472 26.78 -29.16 -9.04
C GLU A 472 25.67 -29.75 -8.16
N SER A 473 24.43 -29.29 -8.35
CA SER A 473 23.26 -29.80 -7.61
C SER A 473 23.04 -31.29 -7.84
N VAL A 474 23.12 -31.73 -9.10
CA VAL A 474 23.05 -33.16 -9.47
C VAL A 474 24.15 -33.95 -8.77
N LYS A 475 25.40 -33.47 -8.84
CA LYS A 475 26.55 -34.14 -8.25
C LYS A 475 26.43 -34.26 -6.72
N LYS A 476 26.03 -33.19 -6.05
CA LYS A 476 25.79 -33.16 -4.59
C LYS A 476 24.83 -34.27 -4.16
N LEU A 477 23.70 -34.41 -4.85
CA LEU A 477 22.71 -35.46 -4.58
C LEU A 477 23.26 -36.87 -4.89
N GLN A 478 23.97 -37.05 -6.01
CA GLN A 478 24.60 -38.32 -6.37
C GLN A 478 25.66 -38.76 -5.36
N ASP A 479 26.50 -37.83 -4.88
CA ASP A 479 27.53 -38.08 -3.87
C ASP A 479 26.92 -38.50 -2.51
N ALA A 480 25.74 -37.95 -2.16
CA ALA A 480 24.92 -38.40 -1.03
C ALA A 480 24.22 -39.75 -1.29
N GLY A 481 24.38 -40.31 -2.49
CA GLY A 481 23.82 -41.59 -2.94
C GLY A 481 22.31 -41.56 -3.19
N VAL A 482 21.81 -40.44 -3.70
CA VAL A 482 20.49 -40.29 -4.31
C VAL A 482 20.59 -40.70 -5.79
N ILE A 483 19.60 -41.42 -6.30
CA ILE A 483 19.48 -41.72 -7.73
C ILE A 483 18.86 -40.49 -8.42
N VAL A 484 19.68 -39.74 -9.14
CA VAL A 484 19.23 -38.51 -9.81
C VAL A 484 18.90 -38.80 -11.27
N ALA A 485 17.67 -38.49 -11.68
CA ALA A 485 17.21 -38.63 -13.05
C ALA A 485 17.18 -37.27 -13.78
N GLU A 486 17.30 -37.32 -15.11
CA GLU A 486 17.31 -36.11 -15.96
C GLU A 486 15.95 -35.40 -16.02
N THR A 487 14.85 -36.12 -15.86
CA THR A 487 13.48 -35.61 -15.99
C THR A 487 12.55 -36.27 -14.98
N ASN A 488 11.42 -35.61 -14.69
CA ASN A 488 10.47 -36.14 -13.72
C ASN A 488 9.91 -37.51 -14.14
N LYS A 489 9.55 -37.68 -15.41
CA LYS A 489 9.18 -38.99 -15.99
C LYS A 489 10.20 -40.08 -15.63
N ARG A 490 11.51 -39.82 -15.81
CA ARG A 490 12.55 -40.83 -15.55
C ARG A 490 12.76 -41.09 -14.07
N ALA A 491 12.60 -40.09 -13.21
CA ALA A 491 12.63 -40.27 -11.76
C ALA A 491 11.47 -41.18 -11.31
N VAL A 492 10.27 -40.93 -11.82
CA VAL A 492 9.07 -41.71 -11.50
C VAL A 492 9.16 -43.14 -12.04
N GLU A 493 9.61 -43.33 -13.29
CA GLU A 493 9.87 -44.66 -13.85
C GLU A 493 10.87 -45.44 -12.99
N THR A 494 11.96 -44.80 -12.57
CA THR A 494 12.97 -45.42 -11.71
C THR A 494 12.40 -45.79 -10.34
N ALA A 495 11.54 -44.94 -9.76
CA ALA A 495 10.86 -45.24 -8.50
C ALA A 495 9.89 -46.41 -8.63
N ILE A 496 9.13 -46.49 -9.74
CA ILE A 496 8.23 -47.61 -10.06
C ILE A 496 9.01 -48.91 -10.25
N GLU A 497 10.13 -48.87 -10.97
CA GLU A 497 11.04 -50.01 -11.13
C GLU A 497 11.63 -50.46 -9.78
N ALA A 498 12.00 -49.51 -8.93
CA ALA A 498 12.62 -49.78 -7.63
C ALA A 498 11.72 -50.53 -6.66
N VAL A 499 10.39 -50.39 -6.77
CA VAL A 499 9.41 -51.19 -6.00
C VAL A 499 8.88 -52.42 -6.75
N GLY A 500 9.48 -52.77 -7.91
CA GLY A 500 9.20 -53.99 -8.64
C GLY A 500 8.04 -53.92 -9.62
N TYR A 501 7.61 -52.73 -10.03
CA TYR A 501 6.59 -52.52 -11.05
C TYR A 501 7.22 -51.99 -12.35
N LYS A 502 6.42 -51.86 -13.41
CA LYS A 502 6.89 -51.30 -14.69
C LYS A 502 5.85 -50.35 -15.25
N PHE A 503 6.31 -49.16 -15.64
CA PHE A 503 5.54 -48.25 -16.49
C PHE A 503 5.86 -48.56 -17.96
N THR A 504 4.84 -48.63 -18.81
CA THR A 504 5.01 -48.85 -20.25
C THR A 504 4.16 -47.84 -21.00
N GLU A 505 4.80 -47.07 -21.86
CA GLU A 505 4.13 -46.13 -22.76
C GLU A 505 3.91 -46.80 -24.12
N GLU A 506 2.66 -46.86 -24.56
CA GLU A 506 2.31 -47.48 -25.84
C GLU A 506 2.69 -46.57 -27.01
N PRO A 507 3.25 -47.11 -28.11
CA PRO A 507 3.52 -46.32 -29.31
C PRO A 507 2.23 -45.75 -29.90
N LYS A 508 2.21 -44.44 -30.13
CA LYS A 508 1.06 -43.71 -30.70
C LYS A 508 1.18 -43.64 -32.22
N GLU A 509 0.15 -44.07 -32.95
CA GLU A 509 0.07 -43.88 -34.40
C GLU A 509 -0.28 -42.42 -34.74
N THR A 510 0.19 -41.91 -35.88
CA THR A 510 -0.19 -40.57 -36.36
C THR A 510 -1.31 -40.66 -37.39
N ARG A 511 -2.40 -39.93 -37.16
CA ARG A 511 -3.60 -39.84 -38.00
C ARG A 511 -3.71 -38.45 -38.63
N PRO A 512 -4.47 -38.29 -39.74
CA PRO A 512 -4.79 -36.98 -40.28
C PRO A 512 -5.53 -36.10 -39.26
N LYS A 513 -5.22 -34.80 -39.25
CA LYS A 513 -5.84 -33.80 -38.36
C LYS A 513 -7.34 -33.68 -38.60
N GLU A 514 -8.15 -33.70 -37.54
CA GLU A 514 -9.56 -33.34 -37.64
C GLU A 514 -9.73 -31.83 -37.40
N VAL A 515 -10.07 -31.09 -38.46
CA VAL A 515 -10.30 -29.65 -38.37
C VAL A 515 -11.72 -29.38 -37.90
N LYS A 516 -11.86 -28.68 -36.76
CA LYS A 516 -13.15 -28.25 -36.21
C LYS A 516 -13.50 -26.84 -36.71
N GLU A 517 -14.80 -26.52 -36.69
CA GLU A 517 -15.26 -25.17 -37.00
C GLU A 517 -14.83 -24.20 -35.88
N PHE A 518 -13.91 -23.29 -36.21
CA PHE A 518 -13.44 -22.25 -35.30
C PHE A 518 -12.91 -21.04 -36.10
N THR A 519 -13.22 -19.82 -35.66
CA THR A 519 -12.66 -18.58 -36.25
C THR A 519 -11.67 -17.95 -35.26
N PRO A 520 -10.36 -17.92 -35.57
CA PRO A 520 -9.37 -17.26 -34.73
C PRO A 520 -9.68 -15.77 -34.56
N ALA A 521 -9.40 -15.21 -33.37
CA ALA A 521 -9.47 -13.77 -33.18
C ALA A 521 -8.18 -13.11 -33.72
N GLU A 522 -8.26 -11.82 -34.05
CA GLU A 522 -7.05 -11.05 -34.35
C GLU A 522 -6.47 -10.48 -33.03
N PRO A 523 -5.21 -10.83 -32.68
CA PRO A 523 -4.59 -10.36 -31.45
C PRO A 523 -4.31 -8.85 -31.52
N SER A 524 -4.34 -8.17 -30.37
CA SER A 524 -4.08 -6.74 -30.30
C SER A 524 -2.60 -6.42 -30.61
N GLU A 525 -2.34 -5.20 -31.12
CA GLU A 525 -0.97 -4.73 -31.32
C GLU A 525 -0.16 -4.66 -30.02
N LYS A 526 -0.82 -4.35 -28.89
CA LYS A 526 -0.19 -4.29 -27.57
C LYS A 526 0.31 -5.66 -27.12
N LEU A 527 -0.50 -6.71 -27.31
CA LEU A 527 -0.13 -8.08 -26.96
C LEU A 527 0.99 -8.59 -27.87
N LEU A 528 0.91 -8.35 -29.18
CA LEU A 528 1.99 -8.69 -30.12
C LEU A 528 3.30 -7.97 -29.75
N SER A 529 3.22 -6.69 -29.35
CA SER A 529 4.37 -5.92 -28.90
C SER A 529 4.99 -6.50 -27.63
N MET A 530 4.17 -6.91 -26.65
CA MET A 530 4.64 -7.56 -25.41
C MET A 530 5.43 -8.84 -25.72
N LEU A 531 4.95 -9.64 -26.68
CA LEU A 531 5.64 -10.88 -27.07
C LEU A 531 6.87 -10.66 -27.95
N SER A 532 7.07 -9.46 -28.50
CA SER A 532 8.15 -9.16 -29.47
C SER A 532 9.26 -8.27 -28.92
N HIS A 533 9.05 -7.61 -27.78
CA HIS A 533 10.02 -6.69 -27.16
C HIS A 533 10.16 -6.96 -25.67
N LYS A 534 11.34 -6.67 -25.12
CA LYS A 534 11.54 -6.74 -23.66
C LYS A 534 10.54 -5.81 -22.95
N PRO A 535 9.94 -6.26 -21.84
CA PRO A 535 8.95 -5.47 -21.14
C PRO A 535 9.58 -4.28 -20.43
N LYS A 536 8.77 -3.24 -20.23
CA LYS A 536 9.05 -2.09 -19.35
C LYS A 536 8.17 -2.26 -18.12
N VAL A 537 8.81 -2.53 -16.98
CA VAL A 537 8.17 -3.19 -15.84
C VAL A 537 7.95 -2.24 -14.68
N ILE A 538 6.70 -2.06 -14.27
CA ILE A 538 6.40 -1.57 -12.91
C ILE A 538 6.25 -2.81 -12.03
N ASN A 539 7.21 -3.02 -11.13
CA ASN A 539 7.18 -4.14 -10.19
C ASN A 539 6.53 -3.69 -8.88
N ILE A 540 5.52 -4.43 -8.42
CA ILE A 540 4.71 -4.13 -7.23
C ILE A 540 4.79 -5.35 -6.30
N GLY A 541 5.46 -5.18 -5.16
CA GLY A 541 5.74 -6.28 -4.22
C GLY A 541 7.22 -6.62 -4.17
N LEU A 542 7.55 -7.91 -4.31
CA LEU A 542 8.89 -8.47 -4.11
C LEU A 542 9.95 -7.76 -4.97
N LYS A 543 10.89 -7.07 -4.33
CA LYS A 543 12.02 -6.39 -4.99
C LYS A 543 12.90 -7.34 -5.80
N SER A 544 13.06 -8.59 -5.36
CA SER A 544 13.84 -9.60 -6.06
C SER A 544 13.35 -9.84 -7.51
N PHE A 545 12.04 -9.66 -7.79
CA PHE A 545 11.51 -9.75 -9.15
C PHE A 545 11.95 -8.58 -10.02
N ALA A 546 12.03 -7.37 -9.44
CA ALA A 546 12.57 -6.19 -10.13
C ALA A 546 14.07 -6.35 -10.45
N GLU A 547 14.84 -6.91 -9.52
CA GLU A 547 16.27 -7.15 -9.70
C GLU A 547 16.55 -8.16 -10.81
N VAL A 548 15.79 -9.25 -10.84
CA VAL A 548 15.89 -10.28 -11.88
C VAL A 548 15.54 -9.69 -13.23
N THR A 549 14.39 -9.03 -13.37
CA THR A 549 13.98 -8.44 -14.66
C THR A 549 14.98 -7.37 -15.15
N ALA A 550 15.50 -6.52 -14.27
CA ALA A 550 16.54 -5.54 -14.60
C ALA A 550 17.86 -6.20 -15.05
N LYS A 551 18.28 -7.29 -14.39
CA LYS A 551 19.47 -8.08 -14.77
C LYS A 551 19.37 -8.62 -16.20
N PHE A 552 18.16 -8.88 -16.68
CA PHE A 552 17.90 -9.33 -18.05
C PHE A 552 17.61 -8.18 -19.02
N GLY A 553 17.91 -6.93 -18.64
CA GLY A 553 17.92 -5.76 -19.52
C GLY A 553 16.56 -5.14 -19.76
N CYS A 554 15.62 -5.27 -18.82
CA CYS A 554 14.38 -4.50 -18.79
C CYS A 554 14.60 -3.14 -18.11
N ASP A 555 13.84 -2.13 -18.54
CA ASP A 555 13.64 -0.92 -17.74
C ASP A 555 12.65 -1.26 -16.61
N VAL A 556 13.03 -1.02 -15.36
CA VAL A 556 12.23 -1.39 -14.20
C VAL A 556 12.08 -0.23 -13.23
N VAL A 557 10.86 -0.01 -12.76
CA VAL A 557 10.55 0.84 -11.61
C VAL A 557 10.02 -0.07 -10.50
N GLN A 558 10.69 -0.04 -9.35
CA GLN A 558 10.20 -0.69 -8.14
C GLN A 558 9.16 0.21 -7.49
N TYR A 559 7.91 -0.24 -7.41
CA TYR A 559 6.90 0.39 -6.57
C TYR A 559 6.98 -0.26 -5.18
N ASP A 560 7.55 0.47 -4.22
CA ASP A 560 7.56 0.15 -2.80
C ASP A 560 6.14 0.32 -2.23
N TRP A 561 5.29 -0.65 -2.55
CA TRP A 561 3.87 -0.64 -2.29
C TRP A 561 3.55 -0.83 -0.80
N MET A 562 2.54 -0.10 -0.34
CA MET A 562 1.89 -0.29 0.95
C MET A 562 0.37 -0.37 0.73
N PRO A 563 -0.36 -1.14 1.54
CA PRO A 563 -1.82 -1.17 1.49
C PRO A 563 -2.41 0.25 1.54
N PRO A 564 -3.14 0.69 0.49
CA PRO A 564 -3.81 1.97 0.53
C PRO A 564 -4.84 2.02 1.66
N ALA A 565 -5.14 3.21 2.20
CA ALA A 565 -6.12 3.38 3.27
C ALA A 565 -5.88 2.47 4.50
N GLY A 566 -4.60 2.22 4.83
CA GLY A 566 -4.21 1.36 5.94
C GLY A 566 -4.67 -0.10 5.80
N GLY A 567 -5.00 -0.54 4.57
CA GLY A 567 -5.52 -1.88 4.27
C GLY A 567 -7.03 -2.04 4.45
N ASN A 568 -7.79 -0.95 4.66
CA ASN A 568 -9.24 -1.03 4.79
C ASN A 568 -9.92 -1.22 3.42
N ILE A 569 -10.40 -2.44 3.14
CA ILE A 569 -11.00 -2.83 1.85
C ILE A 569 -12.21 -1.95 1.47
N GLU A 570 -13.06 -1.53 2.41
CA GLU A 570 -14.20 -0.66 2.10
C GLU A 570 -13.71 0.71 1.59
N LEU A 571 -12.71 1.28 2.25
CA LEU A 571 -12.10 2.55 1.82
C LEU A 571 -11.39 2.41 0.47
N ILE A 572 -10.64 1.33 0.23
CA ILE A 572 -9.98 1.11 -1.06
C ILE A 572 -11.03 1.00 -2.18
N LYS A 573 -12.13 0.27 -1.94
CA LYS A 573 -13.25 0.19 -2.91
C LYS A 573 -13.91 1.55 -3.14
N ALA A 574 -14.11 2.35 -2.10
CA ALA A 574 -14.66 3.69 -2.22
C ALA A 574 -13.73 4.63 -3.00
N LEU A 575 -12.41 4.57 -2.75
CA LEU A 575 -11.40 5.32 -3.50
C LEU A 575 -11.39 4.93 -4.99
N ASN A 576 -11.44 3.64 -5.30
CA ASN A 576 -11.52 3.16 -6.68
C ASN A 576 -12.84 3.56 -7.36
N PHE A 577 -13.96 3.50 -6.63
CA PHE A 577 -15.25 3.99 -7.13
C PHE A 577 -15.18 5.49 -7.48
N LEU A 578 -14.61 6.31 -6.59
CA LEU A 578 -14.46 7.74 -6.81
C LEU A 578 -13.52 8.05 -7.99
N ARG A 579 -12.41 7.32 -8.11
CA ARG A 579 -11.46 7.46 -9.23
C ARG A 579 -12.12 7.18 -10.58
N ASN A 580 -12.99 6.17 -10.63
CA ASN A 580 -13.62 5.69 -11.85
C ASN A 580 -15.09 6.15 -11.97
N TYR A 581 -15.48 7.23 -11.28
CA TYR A 581 -16.86 7.70 -11.27
C TYR A 581 -17.27 8.22 -12.65
N GLU A 582 -18.30 7.61 -13.27
CA GLU A 582 -18.71 7.93 -14.65
C GLU A 582 -19.50 9.25 -14.77
N GLY A 583 -20.05 9.78 -13.67
CA GLY A 583 -20.90 10.98 -13.71
C GLY A 583 -20.13 12.25 -14.08
N PHE A 584 -18.90 12.39 -13.57
CA PHE A 584 -17.94 13.44 -13.92
C PHE A 584 -16.55 13.09 -13.36
N ASP A 585 -15.52 13.73 -13.91
CA ASP A 585 -14.14 13.61 -13.43
C ASP A 585 -13.94 14.41 -12.12
N ILE A 586 -13.67 13.70 -11.03
CA ILE A 586 -13.43 14.31 -9.70
C ILE A 586 -12.14 15.14 -9.69
N ASP A 587 -11.12 14.77 -10.46
CA ASP A 587 -9.87 15.53 -10.52
C ASP A 587 -10.12 16.89 -11.19
N GLU A 588 -10.97 16.93 -12.22
CA GLU A 588 -11.40 18.17 -12.84
C GLU A 588 -12.29 19.01 -11.91
N ALA A 589 -13.19 18.38 -11.14
CA ALA A 589 -13.96 19.08 -10.10
C ALA A 589 -13.03 19.71 -9.05
N ASN A 590 -12.02 18.98 -8.60
CA ASN A 590 -11.00 19.44 -7.67
C ASN A 590 -10.18 20.61 -8.23
N ARG A 591 -9.80 20.57 -9.51
CA ARG A 591 -9.13 21.69 -10.19
C ARG A 591 -9.98 22.95 -10.22
N LYS A 592 -11.30 22.84 -10.40
CA LYS A 592 -12.22 24.01 -10.31
C LYS A 592 -12.24 24.61 -8.91
N VAL A 593 -12.23 23.78 -7.86
CA VAL A 593 -12.14 24.25 -6.47
C VAL A 593 -10.84 25.03 -6.25
N ILE A 594 -9.72 24.50 -6.73
CA ILE A 594 -8.41 25.14 -6.60
C ILE A 594 -8.32 26.43 -7.40
N ALA A 595 -8.80 26.44 -8.65
CA ALA A 595 -8.83 27.64 -9.47
C ALA A 595 -9.61 28.77 -8.78
N LYS A 596 -10.70 28.43 -8.08
CA LYS A 596 -11.49 29.38 -7.29
C LYS A 596 -10.72 29.93 -6.09
N VAL A 597 -9.95 29.08 -5.39
CA VAL A 597 -9.05 29.51 -4.31
C VAL A 597 -7.98 30.47 -4.82
N VAL A 598 -7.34 30.17 -5.96
CA VAL A 598 -6.30 31.02 -6.57
C VAL A 598 -6.87 32.37 -7.02
N ALA A 599 -8.12 32.40 -7.50
CA ALA A 599 -8.77 33.61 -7.99
C ALA A 599 -9.28 34.54 -6.87
N ALA A 600 -9.25 34.12 -5.61
CA ALA A 600 -9.82 34.89 -4.51
C ALA A 600 -9.09 36.21 -4.26
N GLN A 601 -9.85 37.26 -3.96
CA GLN A 601 -9.36 38.61 -3.68
C GLN A 601 -9.85 39.07 -2.30
N PRO A 602 -9.22 38.59 -1.22
CA PRO A 602 -9.54 38.99 0.14
C PRO A 602 -9.08 40.42 0.43
N VAL A 603 -10.02 41.23 0.90
CA VAL A 603 -9.79 42.62 1.31
C VAL A 603 -10.28 42.80 2.74
N LEU A 604 -9.41 43.31 3.61
CA LEU A 604 -9.78 43.73 4.95
C LEU A 604 -10.54 45.06 4.87
N LYS A 605 -11.82 45.02 5.22
CA LYS A 605 -12.76 46.15 5.08
C LYS A 605 -12.94 46.95 6.35
N ASP A 606 -12.88 46.29 7.51
CA ASP A 606 -13.19 46.96 8.78
C ASP A 606 -12.68 46.18 10.01
N ASN A 607 -12.80 46.81 11.18
CA ASN A 607 -12.79 46.19 12.50
C ASN A 607 -13.94 46.77 13.34
N VAL A 608 -14.89 45.93 13.72
CA VAL A 608 -16.17 46.35 14.33
C VAL A 608 -16.61 45.37 15.44
N PRO A 609 -17.47 45.78 16.38
CA PRO A 609 -18.05 44.84 17.35
C PRO A 609 -18.77 43.69 16.64
N ALA A 610 -18.51 42.46 17.09
CA ALA A 610 -18.97 41.24 16.42
C ALA A 610 -20.48 41.22 16.14
N MET A 611 -21.29 41.70 17.09
CA MET A 611 -22.75 41.74 16.97
C MET A 611 -23.27 42.58 15.79
N THR A 612 -22.46 43.47 15.23
CA THR A 612 -22.85 44.33 14.10
C THR A 612 -22.78 43.61 12.75
N VAL A 613 -22.03 42.51 12.67
CA VAL A 613 -21.75 41.78 11.42
C VAL A 613 -22.02 40.28 11.52
N ILE A 614 -22.14 39.75 12.74
CA ILE A 614 -22.53 38.37 13.03
C ILE A 614 -23.92 38.38 13.69
N PRO A 615 -25.01 38.17 12.94
CA PRO A 615 -26.37 38.29 13.46
C PRO A 615 -26.71 37.24 14.52
N GLU A 616 -26.10 36.06 14.46
CA GLU A 616 -26.31 34.95 15.40
C GLU A 616 -25.95 35.35 16.84
N LEU A 617 -25.02 36.30 17.02
CA LEU A 617 -24.65 36.82 18.34
C LEU A 617 -25.76 37.65 19.00
N ASN A 618 -26.76 38.10 18.24
CA ASN A 618 -27.93 38.83 18.77
C ASN A 618 -29.11 37.90 19.12
N GLU A 619 -29.00 36.62 18.81
CA GLU A 619 -29.98 35.62 19.24
C GLU A 619 -29.93 35.44 20.77
N ASN A 620 -30.90 34.72 21.33
CA ASN A 620 -30.94 34.38 22.76
C ASN A 620 -30.73 35.59 23.70
N ASN A 621 -31.32 36.75 23.34
CA ASN A 621 -31.16 38.02 24.05
C ASN A 621 -29.69 38.47 24.21
N GLY A 622 -28.84 38.17 23.22
CA GLY A 622 -27.42 38.51 23.24
C GLY A 622 -26.52 37.52 24.00
N ARG A 623 -27.10 36.51 24.66
CA ARG A 623 -26.35 35.49 25.42
C ARG A 623 -25.91 34.35 24.50
N VAL A 624 -25.01 34.67 23.58
CA VAL A 624 -24.40 33.74 22.64
C VAL A 624 -22.89 33.84 22.73
N ILE A 625 -22.24 32.69 22.85
CA ILE A 625 -20.78 32.57 22.78
C ILE A 625 -20.44 31.73 21.55
N LEU A 626 -19.65 32.29 20.62
CA LEU A 626 -19.06 31.47 19.57
C LEU A 626 -17.83 30.75 20.10
N HIS A 627 -17.49 29.58 19.55
CA HIS A 627 -16.29 28.83 19.92
C HIS A 627 -15.60 28.23 18.69
N ALA A 628 -14.31 27.90 18.82
CA ALA A 628 -13.57 27.19 17.78
C ALA A 628 -13.99 25.72 17.66
N GLY A 629 -13.70 25.10 16.51
CA GLY A 629 -13.91 23.68 16.23
C GLY A 629 -15.35 23.30 15.84
N PRO A 630 -15.61 22.00 15.62
CA PRO A 630 -16.95 21.50 15.32
C PRO A 630 -17.90 21.64 16.54
N PRO A 631 -19.23 21.44 16.38
CA PRO A 631 -20.20 21.55 17.48
C PRO A 631 -19.80 20.78 18.75
N ILE A 632 -19.93 21.42 19.91
CA ILE A 632 -19.66 20.83 21.23
C ILE A 632 -20.52 21.50 22.30
N GLU A 633 -20.90 20.76 23.35
CA GLU A 633 -21.56 21.32 24.52
C GLU A 633 -20.54 21.85 25.54
N TYR A 634 -20.92 22.88 26.31
CA TYR A 634 -20.03 23.49 27.31
C TYR A 634 -19.44 22.48 28.32
N LYS A 635 -20.24 21.51 28.75
CA LYS A 635 -19.82 20.49 29.73
C LYS A 635 -18.66 19.61 29.23
N ASP A 636 -18.55 19.46 27.91
CA ASP A 636 -17.55 18.62 27.24
C ASP A 636 -16.32 19.44 26.81
N MET A 637 -16.39 20.79 26.87
CA MET A 637 -15.25 21.64 26.56
C MET A 637 -14.09 21.42 27.56
N PRO A 638 -12.83 21.40 27.10
CA PRO A 638 -11.68 21.33 28.00
C PRO A 638 -11.66 22.49 28.98
N ALA A 639 -11.09 22.29 30.17
CA ALA A 639 -11.06 23.31 31.23
C ALA A 639 -10.48 24.65 30.74
N THR A 640 -9.47 24.61 29.87
CA THR A 640 -8.87 25.79 29.22
C THR A 640 -9.89 26.59 28.39
N VAL A 641 -10.73 25.91 27.61
CA VAL A 641 -11.80 26.55 26.83
C VAL A 641 -12.90 27.06 27.76
N GLN A 642 -13.28 26.29 28.78
CA GLN A 642 -14.24 26.76 29.80
C GLN A 642 -13.75 28.02 30.52
N GLY A 643 -12.46 28.13 30.83
CA GLY A 643 -11.86 29.34 31.38
C GLY A 643 -11.98 30.55 30.44
N SER A 644 -11.87 30.31 29.13
CA SER A 644 -12.10 31.35 28.11
C SER A 644 -13.57 31.81 28.13
N CYS A 645 -14.52 30.88 28.30
CA CYS A 645 -15.94 31.22 28.44
C CYS A 645 -16.20 32.05 29.71
N VAL A 646 -15.56 31.71 30.84
CA VAL A 646 -15.67 32.51 32.08
C VAL A 646 -15.20 33.93 31.84
N GLY A 647 -14.03 34.12 31.20
CA GLY A 647 -13.54 35.47 30.90
C GLY A 647 -14.44 36.26 29.96
N ALA A 648 -15.09 35.59 29.00
CA ALA A 648 -16.06 36.24 28.11
C ALA A 648 -17.34 36.68 28.86
N VAL A 649 -17.86 35.85 29.76
CA VAL A 649 -19.01 36.19 30.63
C VAL A 649 -18.69 37.40 31.53
N LEU A 650 -17.47 37.48 32.06
CA LEU A 650 -17.01 38.62 32.85
C LEU A 650 -16.81 39.87 32.00
N PHE A 651 -16.29 39.73 30.78
CA PHE A 651 -16.12 40.83 29.83
C PHE A 651 -17.45 41.44 29.40
N GLU A 652 -18.45 40.60 29.15
CA GLU A 652 -19.81 41.00 28.79
C GLU A 652 -20.66 41.44 29.99
N GLU A 653 -20.12 41.37 31.21
CA GLU A 653 -20.80 41.76 32.46
C GLU A 653 -22.10 40.98 32.70
N TRP A 654 -22.15 39.73 32.25
CA TRP A 654 -23.29 38.82 32.49
C TRP A 654 -23.26 38.23 33.91
N ALA A 655 -22.11 38.28 34.58
CA ALA A 655 -21.91 37.89 35.98
C ALA A 655 -20.82 38.75 36.65
N ASP A 656 -20.90 38.88 37.98
CA ASP A 656 -19.99 39.75 38.75
C ASP A 656 -18.66 39.10 39.12
N ASN A 657 -18.61 37.76 39.15
CA ASN A 657 -17.45 36.98 39.59
C ASN A 657 -17.42 35.58 38.95
N GLU A 658 -16.30 34.88 39.11
CA GLU A 658 -16.10 33.55 38.51
C GLU A 658 -17.17 32.53 38.92
N ALA A 659 -17.60 32.51 40.19
CA ALA A 659 -18.55 31.51 40.67
C ALA A 659 -19.93 31.70 40.00
N ASP A 660 -20.39 32.94 39.90
CA ASP A 660 -21.63 33.27 39.19
C ASP A 660 -21.51 33.06 37.68
N ALA A 661 -20.34 33.35 37.09
CA ALA A 661 -20.07 33.10 35.67
C ALA A 661 -20.15 31.61 35.33
N ARG A 662 -19.53 30.75 36.14
CA ARG A 662 -19.61 29.28 35.97
C ARG A 662 -21.02 28.77 36.12
N LYS A 663 -21.76 29.25 37.13
CA LYS A 663 -23.16 28.89 37.32
C LYS A 663 -24.04 29.25 36.11
N LEU A 664 -23.79 30.41 35.49
CA LEU A 664 -24.50 30.84 34.28
C LEU A 664 -24.15 29.97 33.07
N LEU A 665 -22.87 29.62 32.91
CA LEU A 665 -22.41 28.73 31.83
C LEU A 665 -22.98 27.32 31.97
N GLU A 666 -23.13 26.84 33.20
CA GLU A 666 -23.68 25.52 33.53
C GLU A 666 -25.22 25.47 33.51
N SER A 667 -25.91 26.63 33.56
CA SER A 667 -27.39 26.66 33.61
C SER A 667 -28.06 26.35 32.26
N GLY A 668 -27.30 26.39 31.16
CA GLY A 668 -27.80 26.25 29.80
C GLY A 668 -28.46 27.52 29.24
N GLU A 669 -28.36 28.65 29.94
CA GLU A 669 -28.89 29.95 29.48
C GLU A 669 -28.05 30.60 28.37
N ILE A 670 -26.79 30.18 28.21
CA ILE A 670 -25.89 30.65 27.13
C ILE A 670 -25.93 29.67 25.96
N LYS A 671 -26.17 30.20 24.76
CA LYS A 671 -26.11 29.41 23.52
C LYS A 671 -24.67 29.39 23.00
N PHE A 672 -24.18 28.19 22.67
CA PHE A 672 -22.86 28.00 22.05
C PHE A 672 -23.00 27.67 20.57
N ILE A 673 -22.21 28.34 19.72
CA ILE A 673 -22.23 28.13 18.26
C ILE A 673 -20.80 28.06 17.73
N PRO A 674 -20.45 27.10 16.87
CA PRO A 674 -19.15 27.11 16.19
C PRO A 674 -18.93 28.38 15.38
N CYS A 675 -17.75 28.99 15.48
CA CYS A 675 -17.36 30.14 14.66
C CYS A 675 -17.59 29.85 13.16
N HIS A 676 -17.21 28.66 12.69
CA HIS A 676 -17.36 28.24 11.30
C HIS A 676 -18.81 28.26 10.78
N HIS A 677 -19.82 28.19 11.67
CA HIS A 677 -21.24 28.29 11.32
C HIS A 677 -21.71 29.74 11.14
N CYS A 678 -20.94 30.72 11.63
CA CYS A 678 -21.24 32.15 11.61
C CYS A 678 -20.32 32.93 10.66
N ASN A 679 -19.74 32.26 9.65
CA ASN A 679 -18.69 32.79 8.78
C ASN A 679 -17.47 33.33 9.54
N ALA A 680 -17.26 32.88 10.78
CA ALA A 680 -16.17 33.31 11.64
C ALA A 680 -15.13 32.20 11.82
N VAL A 681 -13.98 32.60 12.35
CA VAL A 681 -12.93 31.70 12.86
C VAL A 681 -12.33 32.30 14.12
N GLY A 682 -11.97 31.46 15.09
CA GLY A 682 -11.39 31.88 16.36
C GLY A 682 -10.07 31.16 16.68
N PRO A 683 -8.99 31.86 17.05
CA PRO A 683 -7.76 31.21 17.49
C PRO A 683 -7.95 30.51 18.84
N MET A 684 -7.32 29.34 19.01
CA MET A 684 -7.31 28.57 20.25
C MET A 684 -8.73 28.27 20.80
N GLY A 685 -9.15 28.78 21.96
CA GLY A 685 -10.53 28.59 22.42
C GLY A 685 -11.59 29.20 21.49
N GLY A 686 -11.22 30.20 20.69
CA GLY A 686 -12.08 30.85 19.69
C GLY A 686 -13.29 31.59 20.26
N ILE A 687 -13.30 31.83 21.57
CA ILE A 687 -14.43 32.42 22.29
C ILE A 687 -14.69 33.84 21.80
N THR A 688 -15.83 34.05 21.12
CA THR A 688 -16.23 35.36 20.57
C THR A 688 -17.63 35.73 21.07
N THR A 689 -17.79 36.95 21.58
CA THR A 689 -19.08 37.50 22.07
C THR A 689 -19.42 38.83 21.41
N GLN A 690 -20.63 39.35 21.69
CA GLN A 690 -21.22 40.50 21.01
C GLN A 690 -20.30 41.72 20.91
N HIS A 691 -19.65 42.09 22.01
CA HIS A 691 -18.88 43.33 22.10
C HIS A 691 -17.39 43.15 21.80
N MET A 692 -16.94 41.93 21.49
CA MET A 692 -15.56 41.72 21.03
C MET A 692 -15.39 42.26 19.61
N PRO A 693 -14.36 43.07 19.32
CA PRO A 693 -14.12 43.53 17.95
C PRO A 693 -13.58 42.41 17.06
N VAL A 694 -14.13 42.32 15.86
CA VAL A 694 -13.73 41.38 14.81
C VAL A 694 -13.27 42.12 13.56
N PHE A 695 -12.24 41.58 12.92
CA PHE A 695 -11.88 41.97 11.56
C PHE A 695 -12.94 41.50 10.57
N VAL A 696 -13.24 42.34 9.58
CA VAL A 696 -14.17 42.05 8.49
C VAL A 696 -13.38 41.89 7.21
N VAL A 697 -13.24 40.65 6.72
CA VAL A 697 -12.60 40.36 5.43
C VAL A 697 -13.67 40.01 4.41
N GLN A 698 -13.67 40.71 3.28
CA GLN A 698 -14.51 40.39 2.12
C GLN A 698 -13.64 39.71 1.05
N ASN A 699 -14.05 38.55 0.58
CA ASN A 699 -13.52 38.01 -0.68
C ASN A 699 -14.31 38.65 -1.83
N GLU A 700 -13.73 39.67 -2.49
CA GLU A 700 -14.43 40.43 -3.54
C GLU A 700 -14.79 39.58 -4.76
N THR A 701 -14.04 38.52 -5.03
CA THR A 701 -14.31 37.59 -6.13
C THR A 701 -15.67 36.89 -5.98
N ASP A 702 -16.04 36.54 -4.75
CA ASP A 702 -17.25 35.78 -4.43
C ASP A 702 -18.31 36.58 -3.66
N GLY A 703 -17.97 37.80 -3.24
CA GLY A 703 -18.81 38.68 -2.45
C GLY A 703 -19.10 38.21 -1.02
N ASN A 704 -18.47 37.12 -0.55
CA ASN A 704 -18.66 36.61 0.80
C ASN A 704 -17.74 37.28 1.82
N TYR A 705 -18.16 37.25 3.08
CA TYR A 705 -17.43 37.83 4.20
C TYR A 705 -16.98 36.74 5.17
N ALA A 706 -15.89 37.02 5.89
CA ALA A 706 -15.46 36.23 7.03
C ALA A 706 -14.94 37.11 8.16
N TYR A 707 -15.00 36.57 9.37
CA TYR A 707 -14.73 37.32 10.60
C TYR A 707 -13.73 36.60 11.51
N CYS A 708 -12.91 37.37 12.22
CA CYS A 708 -12.05 36.84 13.28
C CYS A 708 -11.81 37.92 14.31
N GLN A 709 -11.84 37.57 15.60
CA GLN A 709 -11.48 38.48 16.69
C GLN A 709 -10.06 39.03 16.55
N MET A 710 -9.72 40.09 17.27
CA MET A 710 -8.34 40.62 17.28
C MET A 710 -7.39 39.75 18.10
N ASN A 711 -6.09 39.80 17.78
CA ASN A 711 -5.06 39.19 18.61
C ASN A 711 -4.87 39.99 19.91
N GLU A 712 -4.93 39.32 21.07
CA GLU A 712 -4.88 39.94 22.40
C GLU A 712 -3.45 40.32 22.88
N GLY A 713 -2.43 40.07 22.06
CA GLY A 713 -1.04 40.31 22.41
C GLY A 713 -0.35 39.09 23.01
N ILE A 714 0.73 39.37 23.74
CA ILE A 714 1.56 38.39 24.45
C ILE A 714 1.14 38.26 25.93
N GLY A 715 1.57 37.17 26.57
CA GLY A 715 1.31 36.89 27.99
C GLY A 715 -0.01 36.14 28.23
N LYS A 716 -0.63 36.37 29.39
CA LYS A 716 -1.93 35.79 29.75
C LYS A 716 -3.02 36.42 28.89
N VAL A 717 -3.74 35.60 28.13
CA VAL A 717 -4.77 36.03 27.18
C VAL A 717 -5.95 35.05 27.20
N LEU A 718 -7.13 35.56 26.84
CA LEU A 718 -8.39 34.82 26.86
C LEU A 718 -8.35 33.61 25.96
N ARG A 719 -7.78 33.71 24.75
CA ARG A 719 -7.73 32.59 23.81
C ARG A 719 -7.06 31.32 24.37
N PHE A 720 -6.17 31.47 25.37
CA PHE A 720 -5.53 30.34 26.07
C PHE A 720 -6.16 30.05 27.45
N GLY A 721 -7.38 30.50 27.71
CA GLY A 721 -8.12 30.20 28.93
C GLY A 721 -7.78 31.08 30.13
N ALA A 722 -7.06 32.19 29.96
CA ALA A 722 -6.79 33.13 31.05
C ALA A 722 -7.89 34.19 31.15
N TYR A 723 -8.33 34.51 32.38
CA TYR A 723 -9.46 35.42 32.62
C TYR A 723 -9.25 36.32 33.84
N SER A 724 -7.99 36.63 34.18
CA SER A 724 -7.70 37.59 35.26
C SER A 724 -8.25 38.98 34.94
N GLU A 725 -8.35 39.84 35.94
CA GLU A 725 -8.78 41.23 35.78
C GLU A 725 -7.95 41.98 34.71
N GLU A 726 -6.65 41.70 34.63
CA GLU A 726 -5.77 42.23 33.57
C GLU A 726 -6.25 41.84 32.16
N VAL A 727 -6.66 40.57 31.96
CA VAL A 727 -7.17 40.09 30.68
C VAL A 727 -8.48 40.78 30.32
N VAL A 728 -9.43 40.84 31.25
CA VAL A 728 -10.74 41.47 31.03
C VAL A 728 -10.59 42.97 30.75
N ASN A 729 -9.71 43.66 31.48
CA ASN A 729 -9.41 45.08 31.24
C ASN A 729 -8.76 45.31 29.87
N ARG A 730 -7.88 44.40 29.43
CA ARG A 730 -7.31 44.45 28.08
C ARG A 730 -8.38 44.26 27.02
N LEU A 731 -9.31 43.31 27.19
CA LEU A 731 -10.42 43.12 26.26
C LEU A 731 -11.34 44.35 26.19
N ARG A 732 -11.62 45.01 27.32
CA ARG A 732 -12.36 46.28 27.36
C ARG A 732 -11.61 47.40 26.62
N TRP A 733 -10.31 47.54 26.84
CA TRP A 733 -9.49 48.49 26.06
C TRP A 733 -9.48 48.16 24.56
N MET A 734 -9.44 46.87 24.22
CA MET A 734 -9.53 46.44 22.82
C MET A 734 -10.88 46.82 22.20
N ARG A 735 -11.99 46.66 22.93
CA ARG A 735 -13.33 47.09 22.53
C ARG A 735 -13.44 48.61 22.36
N ASP A 736 -12.91 49.36 23.32
CA ASP A 736 -13.17 50.79 23.44
C ASP A 736 -12.17 51.66 22.66
N VAL A 737 -10.93 51.19 22.48
CA VAL A 737 -9.82 51.96 21.90
C VAL A 737 -9.25 51.27 20.65
N LEU A 738 -8.69 50.06 20.78
CA LEU A 738 -7.95 49.41 19.68
C LEU A 738 -8.84 49.15 18.46
N GLY A 739 -9.97 48.47 18.66
CA GLY A 739 -10.88 48.07 17.60
C GLY A 739 -11.45 49.27 16.84
N PRO A 740 -12.06 50.26 17.53
CA PRO A 740 -12.55 51.48 16.89
C PRO A 740 -11.46 52.26 16.14
N THR A 741 -10.24 52.30 16.67
CA THR A 741 -9.10 52.96 16.00
C THR A 741 -8.74 52.24 14.70
N LEU A 742 -8.57 50.91 14.75
CA LEU A 742 -8.27 50.12 13.56
C LEU A 742 -9.41 50.16 12.54
N GLY A 743 -10.67 50.09 12.96
CA GLY A 743 -11.82 50.19 12.06
C GLY A 743 -11.86 51.54 11.34
N ARG A 744 -11.61 52.66 12.04
CA ARG A 744 -11.48 53.98 11.41
C ARG A 744 -10.29 54.04 10.44
N ALA A 745 -9.14 53.50 10.82
CA ALA A 745 -7.96 53.48 9.97
C ALA A 745 -8.19 52.67 8.68
N ILE A 746 -8.73 51.45 8.79
CA ILE A 746 -9.01 50.58 7.65
C ILE A 746 -10.05 51.21 6.70
N ARG A 747 -11.15 51.76 7.24
CA ARG A 747 -12.17 52.44 6.41
C ARG A 747 -11.66 53.68 5.68
N SER A 748 -10.56 54.28 6.13
CA SER A 748 -9.94 55.42 5.45
C SER A 748 -9.13 55.02 4.21
N ILE A 749 -8.80 53.74 4.06
CA ILE A 749 -8.12 53.20 2.88
C ILE A 749 -9.18 53.00 1.79
N GLU A 750 -9.00 53.65 0.64
CA GLU A 750 -9.91 53.52 -0.49
C GLU A 750 -10.04 52.05 -0.91
N GLY A 751 -11.25 51.51 -0.89
CA GLY A 751 -11.52 50.11 -1.19
C GLY A 751 -11.13 49.11 -0.08
N GLY A 752 -10.51 49.53 1.02
CA GLY A 752 -10.00 48.66 2.09
C GLY A 752 -8.58 48.13 1.81
N LEU A 753 -8.02 47.39 2.76
CA LEU A 753 -6.64 46.87 2.65
C LEU A 753 -6.63 45.52 1.94
N ASN A 754 -6.07 45.47 0.72
CA ASN A 754 -5.87 44.21 0.00
C ASN A 754 -4.84 43.34 0.74
N VAL A 755 -5.25 42.13 1.14
CA VAL A 755 -4.44 41.27 2.02
C VAL A 755 -3.42 40.44 1.23
N ASN A 756 -3.72 40.05 -0.01
CA ASN A 756 -2.85 39.21 -0.84
C ASN A 756 -1.43 39.81 -1.03
N PRO A 757 -1.25 41.10 -1.36
CA PRO A 757 0.07 41.71 -1.46
C PRO A 757 0.87 41.72 -0.15
N LEU A 758 0.20 41.77 1.01
CA LEU A 758 0.87 41.67 2.30
C LEU A 758 1.36 40.24 2.55
N ILE A 759 0.51 39.25 2.28
CA ILE A 759 0.86 37.82 2.40
C ILE A 759 2.03 37.48 1.47
N ALA A 760 1.95 37.83 0.19
CA ALA A 760 3.01 37.56 -0.79
C ALA A 760 4.38 38.17 -0.40
N LYS A 761 4.38 39.32 0.28
CA LYS A 761 5.60 39.95 0.78
C LYS A 761 6.11 39.27 2.05
N ALA A 762 5.23 39.00 3.00
CA ALA A 762 5.59 38.44 4.29
C ALA A 762 6.09 36.99 4.19
N ILE A 763 5.53 36.19 3.27
CA ILE A 763 6.00 34.81 3.05
C ILE A 763 7.45 34.79 2.53
N ALA A 764 7.79 35.74 1.66
CA ALA A 764 9.15 35.94 1.18
C ALA A 764 10.11 36.49 2.26
N MET A 765 9.57 37.02 3.37
CA MET A 765 10.30 37.45 4.58
C MET A 765 10.29 36.38 5.69
N GLY A 766 9.88 35.18 5.33
CA GLY A 766 10.00 33.96 6.11
C GLY A 766 8.81 33.64 7.02
N ASP A 767 7.65 34.29 6.84
CA ASP A 767 6.44 33.94 7.58
C ASP A 767 5.76 32.72 6.97
N GLU A 768 5.19 31.86 7.82
CA GLU A 768 4.25 30.81 7.40
C GLU A 768 2.81 31.09 7.87
N PHE A 769 2.59 32.19 8.60
CA PHE A 769 1.29 32.73 8.98
C PHE A 769 0.45 31.95 10.01
N HIS A 770 1.01 30.95 10.67
CA HIS A 770 0.38 30.27 11.80
C HIS A 770 1.18 30.50 13.10
N GLN A 771 2.43 30.04 13.16
CA GLN A 771 3.35 30.22 14.28
C GLN A 771 4.31 31.41 14.12
N ARG A 772 4.60 31.82 12.89
CA ARG A 772 5.42 33.00 12.61
C ARG A 772 4.66 33.97 11.72
N ASN A 773 4.29 35.10 12.32
CA ASN A 773 3.55 36.22 11.71
C ASN A 773 4.32 37.55 11.84
N ILE A 774 5.62 37.52 12.10
CA ILE A 774 6.43 38.69 12.44
C ILE A 774 6.47 39.67 11.26
N ALA A 775 6.77 39.17 10.05
CA ALA A 775 6.89 40.02 8.87
C ALA A 775 5.53 40.61 8.47
N ALA A 776 4.46 39.81 8.55
CA ALA A 776 3.11 40.23 8.23
C ALA A 776 2.57 41.26 9.24
N SER A 777 2.81 41.06 10.54
CA SER A 777 2.44 42.01 11.60
C SER A 777 3.21 43.32 11.45
N LEU A 778 4.49 43.27 11.10
CA LEU A 778 5.29 44.46 10.78
C LEU A 778 4.78 45.19 9.53
N CYS A 779 4.43 44.45 8.47
CA CYS A 779 3.84 45.04 7.27
C CYS A 779 2.50 45.70 7.58
N PHE A 780 1.64 45.07 8.39
CA PHE A 780 0.38 45.66 8.81
C PHE A 780 0.59 46.93 9.64
N LEU A 781 1.51 46.90 10.62
CA LEU A 781 1.90 48.09 11.38
C LEU A 781 2.36 49.22 10.46
N LYS A 782 3.17 48.91 9.44
CA LYS A 782 3.66 49.90 8.46
C LYS A 782 2.51 50.58 7.71
N GLU A 783 1.46 49.84 7.34
CA GLU A 783 0.30 50.42 6.67
C GLU A 783 -0.58 51.24 7.64
N MET A 784 -0.74 50.79 8.89
CA MET A 784 -1.64 51.45 9.85
C MET A 784 -1.01 52.66 10.56
N ALA A 785 0.27 52.63 10.91
CA ALA A 785 0.89 53.63 11.77
C ALA A 785 0.81 55.07 11.22
N PRO A 786 1.05 55.34 9.92
CA PRO A 786 0.89 56.69 9.37
C PRO A 786 -0.55 57.20 9.49
N ILE A 787 -1.53 56.34 9.17
CA ILE A 787 -2.95 56.67 9.25
C ILE A 787 -3.33 57.02 10.69
N ILE A 788 -2.95 56.18 11.66
CA ILE A 788 -3.25 56.40 13.08
C ILE A 788 -2.61 57.67 13.61
N THR A 789 -1.40 57.99 13.16
CA THR A 789 -0.70 59.23 13.55
C THR A 789 -1.49 60.47 13.12
N ASP A 790 -2.07 60.44 11.92
CA ASP A 790 -2.83 61.55 11.33
C ASP A 790 -4.30 61.61 11.80
N MET A 791 -4.80 60.61 12.52
CA MET A 791 -6.18 60.58 13.00
C MET A 791 -6.47 61.64 14.07
N ASP A 792 -7.68 62.19 14.06
CA ASP A 792 -8.19 63.03 15.16
C ASP A 792 -8.65 62.14 16.33
N MET A 793 -7.79 61.98 17.33
CA MET A 793 -7.98 61.23 18.58
C MET A 793 -6.86 61.57 19.61
N PRO A 794 -7.01 61.21 20.90
CA PRO A 794 -6.00 61.48 21.93
C PRO A 794 -4.62 60.89 21.60
N GLU A 795 -3.55 61.66 21.81
CA GLU A 795 -2.16 61.26 21.49
C GLU A 795 -1.67 60.05 22.29
N ASP A 796 -2.13 59.90 23.53
CA ASP A 796 -1.83 58.75 24.37
C ASP A 796 -2.46 57.46 23.82
N GLU A 797 -3.71 57.52 23.34
CA GLU A 797 -4.38 56.38 22.69
C GLU A 797 -3.68 55.99 21.38
N LYS A 798 -3.29 56.96 20.53
CA LYS A 798 -2.49 56.68 19.32
C LYS A 798 -1.20 55.93 19.67
N SER A 799 -0.48 56.44 20.66
CA SER A 799 0.78 55.83 21.11
C SER A 799 0.56 54.43 21.67
N GLN A 800 -0.51 54.19 22.43
CA GLN A 800 -0.84 52.88 22.98
C GLN A 800 -1.15 51.87 21.86
N VAL A 801 -1.97 52.25 20.88
CA VAL A 801 -2.32 51.38 19.75
C VAL A 801 -1.09 51.03 18.92
N ILE A 802 -0.28 52.01 18.53
CA ILE A 802 0.95 51.76 17.76
C ILE A 802 1.92 50.89 18.55
N LYS A 803 2.08 51.13 19.86
CA LYS A 803 2.94 50.31 20.73
C LYS A 803 2.44 48.86 20.84
N PHE A 804 1.13 48.68 20.99
CA PHE A 804 0.53 47.35 21.05
C PHE A 804 0.77 46.55 19.76
N LEU A 805 0.58 47.20 18.60
CA LEU A 805 0.87 46.60 17.30
C LEU A 805 2.36 46.28 17.13
N SER A 806 3.26 47.14 17.61
CA SER A 806 4.71 46.90 17.53
C SER A 806 5.21 45.79 18.44
N ASP A 807 4.52 45.54 19.55
CA ASP A 807 4.91 44.50 20.52
C ASP A 807 4.29 43.13 20.21
N THR A 808 3.30 43.09 19.32
CA THR A 808 2.52 41.89 19.03
C THR A 808 2.93 41.27 17.70
N ASP A 809 3.99 40.48 17.73
CA ASP A 809 4.51 39.74 16.56
C ASP A 809 3.53 38.74 15.93
N GLN A 810 2.46 38.38 16.65
CA GLN A 810 1.42 37.46 16.22
C GLN A 810 0.14 38.14 15.73
N PHE A 811 0.10 39.48 15.63
CA PHE A 811 -1.12 40.23 15.40
C PHE A 811 -1.84 39.85 14.09
N PHE A 812 -1.06 39.58 13.04
CA PHE A 812 -1.59 39.27 11.71
C PHE A 812 -2.25 37.88 11.60
N LEU A 813 -1.99 36.95 12.52
CA LEU A 813 -2.59 35.60 12.50
C LEU A 813 -4.11 35.66 12.32
N ASN A 814 -4.77 36.54 13.07
CA ASN A 814 -6.22 36.65 13.06
C ASN A 814 -6.76 37.18 11.72
N ILE A 815 -6.02 38.09 11.07
CA ILE A 815 -6.34 38.59 9.71
C ILE A 815 -6.13 37.45 8.70
N MET A 816 -5.05 36.68 8.83
CA MET A 816 -4.80 35.51 7.99
C MET A 816 -5.90 34.46 8.13
N MET A 817 -6.36 34.17 9.36
CA MET A 817 -7.45 33.22 9.60
C MET A 817 -8.75 33.67 8.93
N ALA A 818 -9.18 34.93 9.12
CA ALA A 818 -10.36 35.46 8.44
C ALA A 818 -10.20 35.43 6.90
N THR A 819 -8.99 35.72 6.42
CA THR A 819 -8.65 35.62 4.99
C THR A 819 -8.81 34.19 4.47
N GLY A 820 -8.18 33.20 5.12
CA GLY A 820 -8.32 31.79 4.76
C GLY A 820 -9.77 31.31 4.79
N LYS A 821 -10.54 31.70 5.81
CA LYS A 821 -11.98 31.42 5.90
C LYS A 821 -12.76 32.02 4.73
N SER A 822 -12.52 33.29 4.38
CA SER A 822 -13.23 33.95 3.27
C SER A 822 -12.95 33.28 1.92
N ILE A 823 -11.71 32.83 1.71
CA ILE A 823 -11.30 32.13 0.49
C ILE A 823 -11.95 30.76 0.43
N MET A 824 -11.85 29.98 1.52
CA MET A 824 -12.31 28.60 1.55
C MET A 824 -13.84 28.46 1.58
N ASP A 825 -14.56 29.39 2.23
CA ASP A 825 -16.02 29.42 2.15
C ASP A 825 -16.52 29.74 0.74
N GLY A 826 -15.77 30.54 -0.03
CA GLY A 826 -16.02 30.72 -1.47
C GLY A 826 -15.87 29.40 -2.22
N ALA A 827 -14.76 28.70 -2.01
CA ALA A 827 -14.44 27.41 -2.63
C ALA A 827 -15.47 26.30 -2.31
N ARG A 828 -15.89 26.22 -1.04
CA ARG A 828 -16.87 25.25 -0.52
C ARG A 828 -18.22 25.25 -1.24
N ARG A 829 -18.62 26.39 -1.84
CA ARG A 829 -19.91 26.53 -2.55
C ARG A 829 -19.99 25.75 -3.86
N LEU A 830 -18.88 25.18 -4.36
CA LEU A 830 -18.89 24.38 -5.58
C LEU A 830 -19.56 23.00 -5.41
N THR A 831 -19.64 22.46 -4.19
CA THR A 831 -20.39 21.23 -3.85
C THR A 831 -19.98 19.94 -4.59
N GLU A 832 -18.85 19.99 -5.31
CA GLU A 832 -18.21 18.89 -6.03
C GLU A 832 -16.73 18.80 -5.64
N GLY A 833 -16.14 17.60 -5.75
CA GLY A 833 -14.74 17.35 -5.42
C GLY A 833 -14.50 16.98 -3.95
N THR A 834 -13.27 16.60 -3.66
CA THR A 834 -12.80 16.06 -2.38
C THR A 834 -11.79 16.98 -1.68
N VAL A 835 -11.60 18.18 -2.20
CA VAL A 835 -10.74 19.21 -1.58
C VAL A 835 -11.27 19.61 -0.21
N VAL A 836 -10.42 19.58 0.81
CA VAL A 836 -10.73 20.06 2.16
C VAL A 836 -10.88 21.58 2.14
N THR A 837 -11.98 22.07 2.71
CA THR A 837 -12.37 23.49 2.76
C THR A 837 -12.47 24.05 4.18
N ALA A 838 -12.36 23.20 5.20
CA ALA A 838 -12.17 23.64 6.57
C ALA A 838 -11.45 22.55 7.37
N MET A 839 -10.54 22.98 8.25
CA MET A 839 -9.99 22.17 9.33
C MET A 839 -10.04 22.99 10.62
N CYS A 840 -10.55 22.39 11.69
CA CYS A 840 -10.71 23.06 12.99
C CYS A 840 -10.78 22.04 14.12
N ARG A 841 -10.60 22.51 15.36
CA ARG A 841 -10.61 21.64 16.54
C ARG A 841 -11.04 22.38 17.79
N ASN A 842 -11.65 21.66 18.73
CA ASN A 842 -12.18 22.22 19.99
C ASN A 842 -11.60 21.57 21.26
N GLY A 843 -10.51 20.79 21.12
CA GLY A 843 -9.86 20.10 22.23
C GLY A 843 -10.51 18.78 22.64
N VAL A 844 -11.55 18.37 21.92
CA VAL A 844 -12.15 17.02 22.01
C VAL A 844 -12.26 16.40 20.62
N ASN A 845 -12.81 17.15 19.67
CA ASN A 845 -13.02 16.73 18.30
C ASN A 845 -12.22 17.61 17.32
N PHE A 846 -11.53 16.96 16.40
CA PHE A 846 -11.05 17.58 15.17
C PHE A 846 -12.14 17.44 14.11
N GLY A 847 -12.40 18.49 13.33
CA GLY A 847 -13.42 18.50 12.29
C GLY A 847 -12.89 18.98 10.96
N ILE A 848 -13.28 18.29 9.88
CA ILE A 848 -13.04 18.74 8.51
C ILE A 848 -14.34 18.93 7.73
N ARG A 849 -14.27 19.74 6.67
CA ARG A 849 -15.27 19.81 5.60
C ARG A 849 -14.58 19.62 4.26
N ILE A 850 -15.23 18.94 3.32
CA ILE A 850 -14.76 18.82 1.93
C ILE A 850 -15.74 19.51 0.98
N ALA A 851 -15.24 20.03 -0.14
CA ALA A 851 -16.03 20.78 -1.12
C ALA A 851 -17.30 20.03 -1.54
N GLY A 852 -17.17 18.74 -1.86
CA GLY A 852 -18.25 17.83 -2.27
C GLY A 852 -19.39 17.65 -1.27
N MET A 853 -19.17 17.98 0.01
CA MET A 853 -20.14 17.78 1.09
C MET A 853 -20.64 19.09 1.72
N GLY A 854 -20.19 20.24 1.22
CA GLY A 854 -20.70 21.55 1.65
C GLY A 854 -20.45 21.83 3.14
N ASP A 855 -21.52 21.94 3.93
CA ASP A 855 -21.47 22.30 5.36
C ASP A 855 -21.37 21.12 6.32
N GLU A 856 -21.41 19.88 5.81
CA GLU A 856 -21.33 18.67 6.62
C GLU A 856 -19.95 18.52 7.28
N TRP A 857 -19.94 18.22 8.57
CA TRP A 857 -18.73 18.00 9.36
C TRP A 857 -18.40 16.52 9.46
N PHE A 858 -17.13 16.20 9.23
CA PHE A 858 -16.57 14.88 9.53
C PHE A 858 -15.56 15.01 10.65
N THR A 859 -15.75 14.24 11.74
CA THR A 859 -14.98 14.40 12.97
C THR A 859 -14.22 13.15 13.37
N GLY A 860 -13.11 13.36 14.08
CA GLY A 860 -12.36 12.35 14.82
C GLY A 860 -11.83 12.95 16.13
N PRO A 861 -11.28 12.12 17.05
CA PRO A 861 -10.71 12.62 18.30
C PRO A 861 -9.49 13.52 18.04
N VAL A 862 -9.37 14.63 18.74
CA VAL A 862 -8.17 15.48 18.62
C VAL A 862 -6.92 14.74 19.09
N ASN A 863 -5.79 15.05 18.47
CA ASN A 863 -4.48 14.69 18.98
C ASN A 863 -3.92 15.80 19.89
N THR A 864 -2.95 15.46 20.73
CA THR A 864 -2.21 16.43 21.54
C THR A 864 -0.97 16.90 20.78
N PRO A 865 -0.74 18.22 20.62
CA PRO A 865 0.43 18.72 19.92
C PRO A 865 1.74 18.30 20.57
N GLN A 866 2.75 18.03 19.73
CA GLN A 866 4.09 17.65 20.16
C GLN A 866 5.08 18.72 19.74
N GLY A 867 5.97 19.13 20.64
CA GLY A 867 6.93 20.18 20.34
C GLY A 867 7.74 20.63 21.55
N LEU A 868 8.15 21.89 21.52
CA LEU A 868 8.98 22.49 22.55
C LEU A 868 8.12 23.11 23.64
N TYR A 869 8.34 22.68 24.88
CA TYR A 869 7.71 23.21 26.08
C TYR A 869 8.57 24.30 26.72
N PHE A 870 7.91 25.33 27.24
CA PHE A 870 8.57 26.37 28.03
C PHE A 870 9.14 25.77 29.32
N THR A 871 10.20 26.38 29.85
CA THR A 871 10.87 25.88 31.06
C THR A 871 9.88 25.69 32.20
N GLY A 872 9.81 24.45 32.72
CA GLY A 872 8.94 24.08 33.83
C GLY A 872 7.64 23.37 33.43
N TYR A 873 7.40 23.14 32.14
CA TYR A 873 6.28 22.35 31.63
C TYR A 873 6.75 21.18 30.76
N ASP A 874 5.89 20.18 30.62
CA ASP A 874 6.07 19.06 29.69
C ASP A 874 4.73 18.63 29.03
N GLY A 875 4.76 17.51 28.31
CA GLY A 875 3.59 17.02 27.59
C GLY A 875 2.40 16.63 28.45
N GLU A 876 2.60 16.32 29.73
CA GLU A 876 1.50 16.00 30.64
C GLU A 876 0.69 17.25 30.98
N ASP A 877 1.26 18.45 30.87
CA ASP A 877 0.58 19.71 31.14
C ASP A 877 -0.26 20.22 29.95
N ALA A 878 -0.09 19.61 28.77
CA ALA A 878 -0.69 20.06 27.52
C ALA A 878 -2.21 19.82 27.47
N CYS A 879 -2.93 20.83 27.01
CA CYS A 879 -4.30 20.69 26.52
C CYS A 879 -4.26 20.00 25.13
N PRO A 880 -5.19 19.07 24.84
CA PRO A 880 -5.41 18.61 23.46
C PRO A 880 -5.69 19.77 22.50
N ASP A 881 -5.44 19.58 21.21
CA ASP A 881 -5.39 20.67 20.23
C ASP A 881 -6.72 21.44 20.08
N ILE A 882 -6.65 22.78 20.07
CA ILE A 882 -7.79 23.71 20.05
C ILE A 882 -7.58 24.83 19.01
N GLY A 883 -8.66 25.27 18.35
CA GLY A 883 -8.68 26.45 17.48
C GLY A 883 -9.25 26.20 16.08
N ASP A 884 -9.60 27.30 15.41
CA ASP A 884 -9.89 27.31 13.97
C ASP A 884 -8.67 27.68 13.13
N SER A 885 -7.52 27.89 13.77
CA SER A 885 -6.31 28.35 13.09
C SER A 885 -5.80 27.38 12.01
N ALA A 886 -6.16 26.09 12.07
CA ALA A 886 -5.92 25.11 11.00
C ALA A 886 -6.57 25.48 9.62
N ILE A 887 -7.42 26.51 9.58
CA ILE A 887 -7.84 27.15 8.32
C ILE A 887 -6.64 27.72 7.52
N THR A 888 -5.53 28.05 8.18
CA THR A 888 -4.30 28.52 7.51
C THR A 888 -3.65 27.40 6.68
N GLU A 889 -3.56 26.19 7.23
CA GLU A 889 -3.09 24.99 6.52
C GLU A 889 -4.05 24.60 5.41
N THR A 890 -5.35 24.79 5.64
CA THR A 890 -6.38 24.52 4.61
C THR A 890 -6.14 25.37 3.35
N VAL A 891 -5.68 26.62 3.49
CA VAL A 891 -5.31 27.51 2.36
C VAL A 891 -3.85 27.39 1.92
N GLY A 892 -3.12 26.43 2.48
CA GLY A 892 -1.80 26.04 2.01
C GLY A 892 -0.63 26.70 2.72
N VAL A 893 -0.87 27.52 3.75
CA VAL A 893 0.20 28.10 4.57
C VAL A 893 0.33 27.34 5.89
N GLY A 894 0.94 27.91 6.92
CA GLY A 894 1.15 27.25 8.21
C GLY A 894 2.15 26.10 8.11
N GLY A 895 1.83 24.96 8.75
CA GLY A 895 2.63 23.73 8.66
C GLY A 895 2.85 23.23 7.22
N MET A 896 1.91 23.50 6.30
CA MET A 896 2.02 23.14 4.88
C MET A 896 3.10 23.93 4.12
N ALA A 897 3.48 25.10 4.66
CA ALA A 897 4.50 25.99 4.10
C ALA A 897 5.67 26.18 5.07
N MET A 898 5.98 25.17 5.89
CA MET A 898 7.03 25.24 6.90
C MET A 898 8.40 25.64 6.31
N ILE A 899 8.67 25.26 5.06
CA ILE A 899 9.86 25.68 4.30
C ILE A 899 9.96 27.20 4.14
N ALA A 900 8.85 27.95 4.13
CA ALA A 900 8.90 29.42 4.13
C ALA A 900 9.53 29.96 5.42
N ALA A 901 9.35 29.27 6.55
CA ALA A 901 9.78 29.74 7.87
C ALA A 901 10.77 28.77 8.56
N PRO A 902 11.99 28.51 8.03
CA PRO A 902 12.93 27.57 8.66
C PRO A 902 13.33 27.93 10.10
N ALA A 903 13.15 29.18 10.53
CA ALA A 903 13.36 29.58 11.92
C ALA A 903 12.32 28.99 12.88
N VAL A 904 11.13 28.65 12.39
CA VAL A 904 10.02 28.13 13.20
C VAL A 904 10.23 26.68 13.62
N THR A 905 10.93 25.88 12.81
CA THR A 905 11.09 24.43 13.05
C THR A 905 11.75 24.12 14.40
N ARG A 906 12.71 24.95 14.82
CA ARG A 906 13.33 24.84 16.15
C ARG A 906 12.38 25.18 17.28
N PHE A 907 11.46 26.10 17.05
CA PHE A 907 10.49 26.54 18.05
C PHE A 907 9.34 25.55 18.19
N VAL A 908 8.92 24.88 17.10
CA VAL A 908 7.90 23.83 17.14
C VAL A 908 8.46 22.42 17.37
N GLY A 909 9.78 22.29 17.60
CA GLY A 909 10.43 21.00 17.86
C GLY A 909 10.58 20.08 16.64
N ALA A 910 10.33 20.58 15.43
CA ALA A 910 10.41 19.83 14.17
C ALA A 910 11.83 19.72 13.58
N GLY A 911 12.84 20.36 14.20
CA GLY A 911 14.25 20.25 13.78
C GLY A 911 14.77 21.46 12.99
N GLY A 912 15.42 21.21 11.85
CA GLY A 912 16.13 22.20 11.03
C GLY A 912 15.51 22.51 9.67
N TYR A 913 16.31 23.10 8.78
CA TYR A 913 15.88 23.44 7.41
C TYR A 913 15.47 22.21 6.60
N GLU A 914 16.26 21.13 6.67
CA GLU A 914 15.95 19.89 5.93
C GLU A 914 14.62 19.29 6.38
N ASP A 915 14.30 19.37 7.67
CA ASP A 915 13.00 18.92 8.19
C ASP A 915 11.86 19.81 7.67
N ALA A 916 12.06 21.13 7.62
CA ALA A 916 11.10 22.05 7.00
C ALA A 916 10.83 21.71 5.52
N LEU A 917 11.90 21.39 4.78
CA LEU A 917 11.86 21.01 3.38
C LEU A 917 11.14 19.67 3.19
N ASN A 918 11.49 18.66 3.99
CA ASN A 918 10.90 17.32 3.95
C ASN A 918 9.41 17.38 4.29
N THR A 919 9.04 18.06 5.37
CA THR A 919 7.63 18.30 5.75
C THR A 919 6.87 18.95 4.61
N SER A 920 7.40 20.03 4.04
CA SER A 920 6.69 20.74 2.96
C SER A 920 6.60 19.89 1.68
N ASN A 921 7.62 19.08 1.37
CA ASN A 921 7.62 18.14 0.24
C ASN A 921 6.61 16.99 0.46
N GLU A 922 6.51 16.43 1.66
CA GLU A 922 5.53 15.39 1.99
C GLU A 922 4.09 15.92 1.82
N MET A 923 3.84 17.17 2.21
CA MET A 923 2.53 17.81 2.01
C MET A 923 2.15 17.98 0.53
N THR A 924 3.11 17.90 -0.40
CA THR A 924 2.84 17.87 -1.85
C THR A 924 2.19 16.56 -2.29
N GLU A 925 2.34 15.49 -1.50
CA GLU A 925 1.78 14.19 -1.82
C GLU A 925 0.27 14.12 -1.60
N ILE A 926 -0.27 15.01 -0.77
CA ILE A 926 -1.69 15.07 -0.41
C ILE A 926 -2.39 16.32 -0.95
N THR A 927 -1.68 17.14 -1.72
CA THR A 927 -2.22 18.34 -2.36
C THR A 927 -2.18 18.20 -3.87
N ILE A 928 -3.12 18.86 -4.54
CA ILE A 928 -3.31 18.71 -6.00
C ILE A 928 -2.40 19.65 -6.80
N ASP A 929 -2.15 20.87 -6.32
CA ASP A 929 -1.36 21.86 -7.05
C ASP A 929 -0.63 22.83 -6.10
N ARG A 930 -0.03 23.89 -6.67
CA ARG A 930 0.68 24.97 -5.98
C ARG A 930 -0.06 26.30 -6.11
N ASN A 931 -0.04 27.11 -5.07
CA ASN A 931 -0.60 28.46 -5.12
C ASN A 931 0.40 29.47 -5.74
N PRO A 932 0.16 29.99 -6.96
CA PRO A 932 1.10 30.91 -7.61
C PRO A 932 1.15 32.29 -6.93
N ASN A 933 0.18 32.63 -6.08
CA ASN A 933 0.14 33.93 -5.39
C ASN A 933 1.08 33.95 -4.17
N TYR A 934 1.43 32.79 -3.61
CA TYR A 934 2.22 32.66 -2.38
C TYR A 934 3.53 31.92 -2.68
N ILE A 935 4.49 32.64 -3.27
CA ILE A 935 5.76 32.10 -3.74
C ILE A 935 6.79 32.06 -2.60
N ILE A 936 7.48 30.92 -2.44
CA ILE A 936 8.49 30.71 -1.40
C ILE A 936 9.91 30.75 -2.01
N PRO A 937 10.73 31.79 -1.74
CA PRO A 937 12.04 31.96 -2.38
C PRO A 937 13.02 30.81 -2.14
N ASN A 938 13.12 30.31 -0.91
CA ASN A 938 14.03 29.23 -0.53
C ASN A 938 13.50 27.84 -0.94
N TRP A 939 12.30 27.74 -1.50
CA TRP A 939 11.79 26.54 -2.17
C TRP A 939 11.84 26.69 -3.70
N ASN A 940 12.90 27.34 -4.18
CA ASN A 940 13.14 27.64 -5.59
C ASN A 940 11.96 28.37 -6.27
N PHE A 941 11.37 29.34 -5.56
CA PHE A 941 10.23 30.13 -6.03
C PHE A 941 9.00 29.28 -6.42
N THR A 942 8.83 28.14 -5.75
CA THR A 942 7.61 27.32 -5.87
C THR A 942 6.50 27.95 -5.01
N GLY A 943 5.25 27.82 -5.48
CA GLY A 943 4.06 28.21 -4.71
C GLY A 943 3.81 27.28 -3.51
N THR A 944 3.09 27.77 -2.50
CA THR A 944 2.65 26.93 -1.36
C THR A 944 1.81 25.74 -1.83
N CYS A 945 1.77 24.65 -1.04
CA CYS A 945 0.91 23.51 -1.31
C CYS A 945 -0.57 23.94 -1.36
N LEU A 946 -1.38 23.42 -2.30
CA LEU A 946 -2.75 23.89 -2.48
C LEU A 946 -3.72 22.74 -2.81
N GLY A 947 -4.86 22.75 -2.10
CA GLY A 947 -5.95 21.80 -2.30
C GLY A 947 -5.65 20.44 -1.70
N ILE A 948 -5.77 20.32 -0.37
CA ILE A 948 -5.66 19.05 0.34
C ILE A 948 -6.78 18.13 -0.17
N ASP A 949 -6.44 17.03 -0.84
CA ASP A 949 -7.42 16.06 -1.33
C ASP A 949 -7.64 14.97 -0.28
N ALA A 950 -8.86 14.87 0.24
CA ALA A 950 -9.20 13.83 1.22
C ALA A 950 -8.97 12.41 0.68
N ARG A 951 -9.07 12.18 -0.65
CA ARG A 951 -8.75 10.88 -1.27
C ARG A 951 -7.28 10.55 -1.10
N LEU A 952 -6.38 11.51 -1.36
CA LEU A 952 -4.93 11.30 -1.25
C LEU A 952 -4.49 11.12 0.20
N VAL A 953 -5.10 11.85 1.15
CA VAL A 953 -4.86 11.67 2.59
C VAL A 953 -5.19 10.24 3.02
N VAL A 954 -6.37 9.73 2.63
CA VAL A 954 -6.78 8.37 2.96
C VAL A 954 -5.94 7.34 2.19
N GLU A 955 -5.76 7.50 0.88
CA GLU A 955 -5.02 6.57 0.03
C GLU A 955 -3.58 6.37 0.54
N LYS A 956 -2.88 7.46 0.85
CA LYS A 956 -1.46 7.42 1.24
C LYS A 956 -1.22 7.27 2.73
N GLY A 957 -2.24 7.48 3.58
CA GLY A 957 -2.08 7.52 5.03
C GLY A 957 -1.29 8.74 5.54
N ILE A 958 -1.07 9.76 4.70
CA ILE A 958 -0.35 10.99 5.05
C ILE A 958 -1.38 12.04 5.47
N THR A 959 -1.26 12.59 6.67
CA THR A 959 -2.17 13.61 7.19
C THR A 959 -1.53 15.00 7.17
N PRO A 960 -2.31 16.09 6.99
CA PRO A 960 -1.78 17.46 7.01
C PRO A 960 -1.01 17.78 8.30
N VAL A 961 0.13 18.46 8.17
CA VAL A 961 0.89 18.95 9.33
C VAL A 961 0.39 20.33 9.73
N ILE A 962 0.02 20.49 11.00
CA ILE A 962 -0.49 21.74 11.55
C ILE A 962 0.49 22.28 12.58
N ASN A 963 0.95 23.52 12.39
CA ASN A 963 1.73 24.22 13.40
C ASN A 963 0.78 24.81 14.44
N THR A 964 1.01 24.63 15.75
CA THR A 964 0.04 25.09 16.76
C THR A 964 0.69 25.49 18.08
N GLY A 965 0.03 26.39 18.81
CA GLY A 965 0.45 26.78 20.15
C GLY A 965 -0.04 25.75 21.16
N ILE A 966 0.77 25.45 22.17
CA ILE A 966 0.39 24.50 23.22
C ILE A 966 -0.16 25.28 24.41
N ALA A 967 -1.44 25.07 24.70
CA ALA A 967 -2.10 25.63 25.87
C ALA A 967 -1.97 24.69 27.07
N HIS A 968 -1.92 25.23 28.28
CA HIS A 968 -1.99 24.42 29.50
C HIS A 968 -3.39 23.83 29.66
N LYS A 969 -3.52 22.59 30.14
CA LYS A 969 -4.82 21.90 30.36
C LYS A 969 -5.64 22.48 31.51
N ILE A 970 -4.99 23.18 32.45
CA ILE A 970 -5.64 23.94 33.52
C ILE A 970 -5.86 25.37 33.07
N ALA A 971 -7.10 25.85 33.22
CA ALA A 971 -7.49 27.24 32.93
C ALA A 971 -6.62 28.26 33.70
N GLY A 972 -6.40 29.44 33.11
CA GLY A 972 -5.68 30.55 33.76
C GLY A 972 -4.17 30.59 33.52
N PHE A 973 -3.53 29.49 33.12
CA PHE A 973 -2.08 29.39 32.93
C PHE A 973 -1.60 29.99 31.60
N GLY A 974 -2.34 29.76 30.52
CA GLY A 974 -2.03 30.30 29.20
C GLY A 974 -1.21 29.35 28.33
N GLN A 975 -0.38 29.92 27.44
CA GLN A 975 0.49 29.16 26.55
C GLN A 975 1.71 28.61 27.30
N ILE A 976 2.05 27.35 27.04
CA ILE A 976 3.16 26.62 27.67
C ILE A 976 4.14 26.03 26.66
N GLY A 977 3.90 26.21 25.36
CA GLY A 977 4.80 25.73 24.32
C GLY A 977 4.27 26.00 22.92
N ALA A 978 4.95 25.42 21.94
CA ALA A 978 4.54 25.37 20.55
C ALA A 978 5.00 24.06 19.92
N GLY A 979 4.25 23.57 18.94
CA GLY A 979 4.50 22.26 18.37
C GLY A 979 3.79 22.05 17.05
N THR A 980 3.90 20.83 16.57
CA THR A 980 3.15 20.31 15.43
C THR A 980 2.11 19.30 15.91
N VAL A 981 1.03 19.18 15.15
CA VAL A 981 0.00 18.17 15.36
C VAL A 981 -0.54 17.72 14.01
N HIS A 982 -0.97 16.47 13.96
CA HIS A 982 -1.64 15.89 12.81
C HIS A 982 -3.12 15.70 13.12
N PRO A 983 -4.03 15.96 12.16
CA PRO A 983 -5.43 15.63 12.33
C PRO A 983 -5.62 14.10 12.35
N PRO A 984 -6.67 13.59 13.03
CA PRO A 984 -7.02 12.17 12.98
C PRO A 984 -7.43 11.79 11.56
N ILE A 985 -6.84 10.72 11.01
CA ILE A 985 -7.15 10.24 9.65
C ILE A 985 -8.64 9.85 9.50
N GLU A 986 -9.27 9.41 10.59
CA GLU A 986 -10.68 9.03 10.67
C GLU A 986 -11.64 10.11 10.11
N ALA A 987 -11.32 11.38 10.31
CA ALA A 987 -12.14 12.48 9.78
C ALA A 987 -12.15 12.48 8.23
N PHE A 988 -11.04 12.13 7.59
CA PHE A 988 -10.89 12.04 6.14
C PHE A 988 -11.54 10.78 5.59
N GLU A 989 -11.36 9.65 6.28
CA GLU A 989 -12.00 8.37 5.93
C GLU A 989 -13.52 8.50 5.88
N LYS A 990 -14.12 9.11 6.92
CA LYS A 990 -15.56 9.41 6.98
C LYS A 990 -16.00 10.31 5.84
N ALA A 991 -15.22 11.35 5.52
CA ALA A 991 -15.54 12.28 4.43
C ALA A 991 -15.52 11.60 3.05
N VAL A 992 -14.50 10.77 2.78
CA VAL A 992 -14.37 10.01 1.53
C VAL A 992 -15.52 9.02 1.38
N LEU A 993 -15.84 8.24 2.41
CA LEU A 993 -16.96 7.29 2.37
C LEU A 993 -18.31 8.00 2.18
N ALA A 994 -18.54 9.12 2.86
CA ALA A 994 -19.78 9.88 2.72
C ALA A 994 -19.92 10.46 1.30
N TYR A 995 -18.83 10.94 0.71
CA TYR A 995 -18.86 11.44 -0.67
C TYR A 995 -19.07 10.31 -1.68
N ALA A 996 -18.43 9.15 -1.50
CA ALA A 996 -18.68 7.97 -2.31
C ALA A 996 -20.16 7.55 -2.25
N LYS A 997 -20.75 7.50 -1.05
CA LYS A 997 -22.19 7.22 -0.85
C LYS A 997 -23.10 8.25 -1.50
N LYS A 998 -22.76 9.55 -1.44
CA LYS A 998 -23.49 10.62 -2.15
C LYS A 998 -23.54 10.35 -3.66
N LEU A 999 -22.48 9.78 -4.22
CA LEU A 999 -22.33 9.48 -5.65
C LEU A 999 -22.84 8.09 -6.06
N GLY A 1000 -23.25 7.24 -5.12
CA GLY A 1000 -23.87 5.93 -5.39
C GLY A 1000 -23.00 4.70 -5.14
N PHE A 1001 -21.95 4.82 -4.32
CA PHE A 1001 -21.13 3.68 -3.86
C PHE A 1001 -21.93 2.63 -3.08
#